data_AF-A0A8T5DSW9-F1
#
_entry.id   AF-A0A8T5DSW9-F1
#
_cell.length_a   1.000
_cell.length_b   1.000
_cell.length_c   1.000
_cell.angle_alpha   90.00
_cell.angle_beta   90.00
_cell.angle_gamma   90.00
#
_symmetry.space_group_name_H-M   'P 1'
#
loop_
_entity.id
_entity.type
_entity.pdbx_description
1 polymer ?
#
loop_
_entity_poly.entity_id
_entity_poly.type
_entity_poly.pdbx_seq_one_letter_code
_entity_poly.pdbx_strand_id
1 'polypeptide(L)'
;MSSDNGSPELSAHNPLIGLDIPRLEKEMENYQSWMDNRADDAYRIAEKARSLNLDHQPFVEIPRAADLASRTEKLLVEYLGDYKVADDIREMLELHDRETTSIMMGQSVAKGFREQGFDLVTAIDAGLRVGLAILTEAVLVAPLEGISEVRLLNNLDGSQFVSVHFAGPIRAAGGTAQALAVLIADMIRRELNVGRYQPTDPEVERVKEEFGLYRGNLQYRPSPTEIEEIVRACPVMVNGESTERIECAGYGRVRNIDEARIRGGVLLVIGEGLCLKAPKIQKHTERLEVAGWDFISKFANKGKEKDSDSEKNPFKSRRVKPITKFMNDIIAGRPVFGTPQAAGGFRLRYGRSRPSGLAAASVNPACMSAMDDFITIGTQMKIERPGKACAITPCDDSEGPWVVLENGRFLRLDDIKSFSTIASDVRCVWDNGELVIGYGEFMENNKTLVPAGYGFDWWASDLIEEIDSKDSVSKFCEIMEIKITDCPQGIPGIDKSDVDNIDVQFQIRRSWHRFLTKLAPDWEQAKLVSQRFKTSLPPPHNPWFLDLPIEWVPSLLKLIENSKIEDFGTCHNTEHEYDAELQASPISERRQLRIIDGAKNWSSKMMDEIPSENITKEMLENCPGIGNELAEPIFSETVAEAWTLLQHGLAKGSALILGLAHHHDGDDLVITSGWPAVLEGFGFSIDGNKIIKIVNSDEIFNLKIEQLREAKLVLDEENSRKGELEKIRATHRIAAETGARQRGMNIAETDKIGKDAANSIPDEGPKDKEKYLAAQIHEDDYLVDGIIAQIRKISPLRWEHSAPIRVGSRMGRPEKSAPRIMNPMAHILFPIELNGGNQRLMSVASQKKDIRTQLGARTCTKCEKKSPFISCHHRKKDKYGEGLPGEVCGGRTEFNTELGPKRRRRGELLTVPIESAMEDARIRLGIDRLPKTIKCMKKIASKDQTPEPLEKGILRAKYDLPVFRDGTIRFDMSDVPVTHFTPKEVEVSWKTLVNLGYTHDYEGNELTNDEQMLELFPQDFIVAKNAA
;
A
#
# COMPACT_ATOMS: atom_id res chain seq x y z
N MET A 1 -2.30 44.61 20.91
CA MET A 1 -1.28 45.22 21.77
C MET A 1 -1.14 44.40 23.04
N SER A 2 -0.13 43.54 23.08
CA SER A 2 0.64 43.10 24.26
C SER A 2 1.56 42.01 23.72
N SER A 3 2.71 42.47 23.23
CA SER A 3 3.89 41.67 22.91
C SER A 3 4.41 40.97 24.16
N ASP A 4 5.05 39.83 23.96
CA ASP A 4 5.64 38.90 24.95
C ASP A 4 4.66 37.94 25.62
N ASN A 5 4.55 36.75 25.04
CA ASN A 5 4.63 35.49 25.79
C ASN A 5 4.91 34.31 24.85
N GLY A 6 6.14 33.80 24.93
CA GLY A 6 6.49 32.41 24.62
C GLY A 6 6.59 32.05 23.14
N SER A 7 7.74 32.35 22.52
CA SER A 7 8.22 31.51 21.42
C SER A 7 8.28 30.07 21.94
N PRO A 8 7.60 29.09 21.32
CA PRO A 8 7.79 27.70 21.70
C PRO A 8 9.27 27.39 21.47
N GLU A 9 9.91 26.73 22.43
CA GLU A 9 11.22 26.13 22.21
C GLU A 9 11.15 25.34 20.89
N LEU A 10 11.84 25.85 19.87
CA LEU A 10 11.97 25.23 18.55
C LEU A 10 12.61 23.86 18.76
N SER A 11 11.76 22.83 18.87
CA SER A 11 12.18 21.44 18.96
C SER A 11 12.89 21.04 17.66
N ALA A 12 14.23 21.14 17.65
CA ALA A 12 15.25 20.37 16.94
C ALA A 12 15.18 20.07 15.42
N HIS A 13 14.07 20.30 14.70
CA HIS A 13 13.99 20.11 13.24
C HIS A 13 13.01 21.11 12.60
N ASN A 14 13.53 22.21 12.06
CA ASN A 14 12.79 23.02 11.10
C ASN A 14 12.88 22.36 9.71
N PRO A 15 11.79 21.86 9.13
CA PRO A 15 11.81 21.16 7.83
C PRO A 15 12.09 22.10 6.64
N LEU A 16 12.08 23.41 6.87
CA LEU A 16 12.29 24.43 5.84
C LEU A 16 13.77 24.82 5.67
N ILE A 17 14.66 24.23 6.47
CA ILE A 17 16.10 24.49 6.39
C ILE A 17 16.63 24.07 5.02
N GLY A 18 17.43 24.94 4.41
CA GLY A 18 18.08 24.70 3.12
C GLY A 18 17.19 24.96 1.91
N LEU A 19 15.95 25.45 2.09
CA LEU A 19 15.02 25.75 1.00
C LEU A 19 14.95 27.25 0.69
N ASP A 20 14.92 27.58 -0.60
CA ASP A 20 14.67 28.95 -1.09
C ASP A 20 13.17 29.23 -1.13
N ILE A 21 12.58 29.49 0.05
CA ILE A 21 11.13 29.70 0.21
C ILE A 21 10.62 30.83 -0.71
N PRO A 22 11.24 32.03 -0.77
CA PRO A 22 10.73 33.11 -1.61
C PRO A 22 10.67 32.75 -3.10
N ARG A 23 11.66 31.99 -3.60
CA ARG A 23 11.63 31.51 -4.98
C ARG A 23 10.53 30.49 -5.19
N LEU A 24 10.44 29.48 -4.32
CA LEU A 24 9.46 28.39 -4.43
C LEU A 24 8.02 28.91 -4.35
N GLU A 25 7.73 29.86 -3.45
CA GLU A 25 6.43 30.51 -3.35
C GLU A 25 6.07 31.24 -4.64
N LYS A 26 7.01 32.01 -5.20
CA LYS A 26 6.80 32.73 -6.47
C LYS A 26 6.60 31.79 -7.66
N GLU A 27 7.36 30.69 -7.73
CA GLU A 27 7.19 29.65 -8.76
C GLU A 27 5.79 29.03 -8.64
N MET A 28 5.33 28.73 -7.42
CA MET A 28 4.00 28.17 -7.17
C MET A 28 2.87 29.15 -7.50
N GLU A 29 2.99 30.43 -7.15
CA GLU A 29 2.01 31.46 -7.51
C GLU A 29 1.87 31.61 -9.03
N ASN A 30 2.99 31.63 -9.76
CA ASN A 30 3.00 31.69 -11.22
C ASN A 30 2.35 30.43 -11.83
N TYR A 31 2.68 29.25 -11.30
CA TYR A 31 2.10 27.98 -11.72
C TYR A 31 0.59 27.94 -11.52
N GLN A 32 0.12 28.31 -10.32
CA GLN A 32 -1.31 28.36 -10.00
C GLN A 32 -2.06 29.36 -10.90
N SER A 33 -1.50 30.56 -11.11
CA SER A 33 -2.08 31.55 -12.02
C SER A 33 -2.16 31.02 -13.46
N TRP A 34 -1.13 30.33 -13.93
CA TRP A 34 -1.12 29.72 -15.26
C TRP A 34 -2.21 28.65 -15.39
N MET A 35 -2.33 27.76 -14.40
CA MET A 35 -3.36 26.72 -14.35
C MET A 35 -4.78 27.30 -14.34
N ASP A 36 -5.02 28.33 -13.52
CA ASP A 36 -6.32 28.98 -13.43
C ASP A 36 -6.74 29.64 -14.75
N ASN A 37 -5.81 30.34 -15.41
CA ASN A 37 -6.06 30.97 -16.71
C ASN A 37 -6.40 29.92 -17.79
N ARG A 38 -5.66 28.81 -17.84
CA ARG A 38 -5.92 27.72 -18.81
C ARG A 38 -7.23 27.00 -18.51
N ALA A 39 -7.58 26.82 -17.25
CA ALA A 39 -8.88 26.28 -16.86
C ALA A 39 -10.02 27.23 -17.30
N ASP A 40 -9.89 28.53 -17.09
CA ASP A 40 -10.88 29.52 -17.52
C ASP A 40 -11.05 29.56 -19.04
N ASP A 41 -9.97 29.39 -19.79
CA ASP A 41 -10.03 29.24 -21.24
C ASP A 41 -10.88 28.04 -21.68
N ALA A 42 -10.69 26.89 -21.03
CA ALA A 42 -11.47 25.68 -21.30
C ALA A 42 -12.95 25.87 -20.92
N TYR A 43 -13.24 26.46 -19.76
CA TYR A 43 -14.61 26.76 -19.31
C TYR A 43 -15.31 27.74 -20.25
N ARG A 44 -14.62 28.78 -20.72
CA ARG A 44 -15.15 29.75 -21.67
C ARG A 44 -15.57 29.10 -23.00
N ILE A 45 -14.77 28.15 -23.50
CA ILE A 45 -15.13 27.37 -24.70
C ILE A 45 -16.35 26.48 -24.41
N ALA A 46 -16.34 25.77 -23.27
CA ALA A 46 -17.40 24.86 -22.88
C ALA A 46 -18.74 25.59 -22.65
N GLU A 47 -18.73 26.74 -21.97
CA GLU A 47 -19.92 27.59 -21.75
C GLU A 47 -20.47 28.14 -23.06
N LYS A 48 -19.60 28.61 -23.96
CA LYS A 48 -20.01 29.02 -25.30
C LYS A 48 -20.71 27.86 -26.03
N ALA A 49 -20.20 26.64 -25.94
CA ALA A 49 -20.83 25.47 -26.54
C ALA A 49 -22.17 25.11 -25.88
N ARG A 50 -22.25 25.14 -24.54
CA ARG A 50 -23.47 24.82 -23.79
C ARG A 50 -24.59 25.85 -24.00
N SER A 51 -24.24 27.13 -24.16
CA SER A 51 -25.19 28.21 -24.45
C SER A 51 -25.99 28.03 -25.75
N LEU A 52 -25.47 27.21 -26.69
CA LEU A 52 -26.17 26.82 -27.92
C LEU A 52 -27.39 25.92 -27.65
N ASN A 53 -27.62 25.50 -26.40
CA ASN A 53 -28.80 24.74 -26.00
C ASN A 53 -28.98 23.39 -26.72
N LEU A 54 -27.87 22.79 -27.17
CA LEU A 54 -27.86 21.48 -27.85
C LEU A 54 -27.73 20.29 -26.88
N ASP A 55 -27.40 20.58 -25.62
CA ASP A 55 -27.18 19.62 -24.55
C ASP A 55 -28.23 19.71 -23.44
N HIS A 56 -28.14 18.82 -22.45
CA HIS A 56 -29.12 18.68 -21.38
C HIS A 56 -29.32 19.98 -20.61
N GLN A 57 -28.22 20.61 -20.18
CA GLN A 57 -28.22 21.93 -19.54
C GLN A 57 -27.57 23.01 -20.43
N PRO A 58 -28.04 24.27 -20.35
CA PRO A 58 -27.49 25.41 -21.10
C PRO A 58 -26.16 25.94 -20.56
N PHE A 59 -25.68 25.40 -19.45
CA PHE A 59 -24.43 25.76 -18.78
C PHE A 59 -23.57 24.50 -18.53
N VAL A 60 -22.32 24.69 -18.10
CA VAL A 60 -21.41 23.58 -17.77
C VAL A 60 -21.81 22.93 -16.44
N GLU A 61 -22.07 21.62 -16.47
CA GLU A 61 -22.59 20.87 -15.32
C GLU A 61 -21.52 20.49 -14.27
N ILE A 62 -20.24 20.69 -14.57
CA ILE A 62 -19.11 20.41 -13.67
C ILE A 62 -18.62 21.74 -13.11
N PRO A 63 -18.96 22.10 -11.86
CA PRO A 63 -18.56 23.40 -11.32
C PRO A 63 -17.09 23.39 -10.87
N ARG A 64 -16.38 24.51 -11.05
CA ARG A 64 -15.02 24.70 -10.49
C ARG A 64 -15.09 24.84 -8.97
N ALA A 65 -14.13 24.33 -8.23
CA ALA A 65 -13.99 24.60 -6.80
C ALA A 65 -12.50 24.81 -6.48
N ALA A 66 -12.19 25.83 -5.68
CA ALA A 66 -10.81 26.16 -5.33
C ALA A 66 -10.27 25.28 -4.19
N ASP A 67 -11.12 24.97 -3.21
CA ASP A 67 -10.74 24.33 -1.96
C ASP A 67 -11.82 23.36 -1.45
N LEU A 68 -11.53 22.69 -0.33
CA LEU A 68 -12.44 21.78 0.35
C LEU A 68 -13.79 22.43 0.69
N ALA A 69 -13.75 23.65 1.20
CA ALA A 69 -14.93 24.42 1.56
C ALA A 69 -15.87 24.63 0.36
N SER A 70 -15.32 25.13 -0.76
CA SER A 70 -16.07 25.35 -1.99
C SER A 70 -16.56 24.04 -2.60
N ARG A 71 -15.76 22.96 -2.53
CA ARG A 71 -16.20 21.63 -2.98
C ARG A 71 -17.38 21.13 -2.17
N THR A 72 -17.34 21.28 -0.85
CA THR A 72 -18.42 20.82 0.05
C THR A 72 -19.73 21.55 -0.24
N GLU A 73 -19.68 22.88 -0.36
CA GLU A 73 -20.86 23.69 -0.69
C GLU A 73 -21.42 23.32 -2.07
N LYS A 74 -20.57 23.21 -3.09
CA LYS A 74 -20.97 22.88 -4.46
C LYS A 74 -21.48 21.45 -4.63
N LEU A 75 -20.93 20.51 -3.87
CA LEU A 75 -21.36 19.11 -3.86
C LEU A 75 -22.77 18.97 -3.28
N LEU A 76 -23.10 19.78 -2.27
CA LEU A 76 -24.34 19.66 -1.49
C LEU A 76 -25.38 20.74 -1.82
N VAL A 77 -25.27 21.43 -2.96
CA VAL A 77 -26.19 22.50 -3.37
C VAL A 77 -27.67 22.08 -3.29
N GLU A 78 -27.99 20.84 -3.70
CA GLU A 78 -29.38 20.34 -3.64
C GLU A 78 -29.92 20.17 -2.20
N TYR A 79 -29.03 20.00 -1.22
CA TYR A 79 -29.38 19.81 0.19
C TYR A 79 -29.26 21.11 1.00
N LEU A 80 -28.36 22.01 0.59
CA LEU A 80 -28.11 23.28 1.28
C LEU A 80 -29.02 24.41 0.81
N GLY A 81 -29.48 24.38 -0.45
CA GLY A 81 -30.20 25.50 -1.04
C GLY A 81 -29.35 26.77 -1.05
N ASP A 82 -29.86 27.84 -0.44
CA ASP A 82 -29.16 29.13 -0.32
C ASP A 82 -28.26 29.23 0.93
N TYR A 83 -28.19 28.18 1.75
CA TYR A 83 -27.36 28.16 2.96
C TYR A 83 -25.88 28.05 2.60
N LYS A 84 -25.11 29.10 2.88
CA LYS A 84 -23.66 29.14 2.64
C LYS A 84 -22.91 28.47 3.79
N VAL A 85 -21.95 27.62 3.44
CA VAL A 85 -21.12 26.90 4.42
C VAL A 85 -19.62 27.07 4.16
N ALA A 86 -19.23 27.56 2.98
CA ALA A 86 -17.83 27.57 2.60
C ALA A 86 -16.96 28.44 3.51
N ASP A 87 -17.39 29.66 3.84
CA ASP A 87 -16.60 30.58 4.67
C ASP A 87 -16.45 30.06 6.11
N ASP A 88 -17.53 29.56 6.71
CA ASP A 88 -17.51 28.93 8.04
C ASP A 88 -16.56 27.73 8.10
N ILE A 89 -16.53 26.91 7.04
CA ILE A 89 -15.61 25.76 6.96
C ILE A 89 -14.15 26.25 6.95
N ARG A 90 -13.83 27.34 6.23
CA ARG A 90 -12.47 27.88 6.17
C ARG A 90 -12.01 28.37 7.54
N GLU A 91 -12.84 29.18 8.20
CA GLU A 91 -12.54 29.70 9.54
C GLU A 91 -12.30 28.56 10.55
N MET A 92 -13.12 27.51 10.48
CA MET A 92 -12.96 26.35 11.38
C MET A 92 -11.72 25.50 11.08
N LEU A 93 -11.33 25.36 9.80
CA LEU A 93 -10.12 24.61 9.42
C LEU A 93 -8.81 25.32 9.81
N GLU A 94 -8.83 26.64 9.99
CA GLU A 94 -7.67 27.39 10.51
C GLU A 94 -7.43 27.11 12.00
N LEU A 95 -8.50 26.79 12.75
CA LEU A 95 -8.46 26.59 14.21
C LEU A 95 -8.38 25.12 14.62
N HIS A 96 -8.93 24.23 13.80
CA HIS A 96 -9.13 22.82 14.15
C HIS A 96 -8.71 21.88 13.02
N ASP A 97 -8.35 20.65 13.39
CA ASP A 97 -8.10 19.60 12.40
C ASP A 97 -9.40 19.22 11.66
N ARG A 98 -9.24 18.60 10.49
CA ARG A 98 -10.36 18.27 9.59
C ARG A 98 -11.45 17.44 10.27
N GLU A 99 -11.05 16.44 11.06
CA GLU A 99 -11.98 15.54 11.74
C GLU A 99 -12.82 16.29 12.79
N THR A 100 -12.21 17.18 13.58
CA THR A 100 -12.94 18.01 14.55
C THR A 100 -13.84 19.02 13.83
N THR A 101 -13.30 19.68 12.80
CA THR A 101 -14.07 20.62 11.95
C THR A 101 -15.31 19.96 11.38
N SER A 102 -15.20 18.71 10.92
CA SER A 102 -16.35 17.98 10.35
C SER A 102 -17.51 17.79 11.33
N ILE A 103 -17.19 17.52 12.61
CA ILE A 103 -18.18 17.28 13.66
C ILE A 103 -18.84 18.61 14.05
N MET A 104 -18.02 19.63 14.30
CA MET A 104 -18.50 20.95 14.70
C MET A 104 -19.32 21.62 13.61
N MET A 105 -18.87 21.54 12.35
CA MET A 105 -19.64 22.05 11.21
C MET A 105 -20.95 21.30 11.02
N GLY A 106 -20.95 19.96 11.21
CA GLY A 106 -22.19 19.18 11.18
C GLY A 106 -23.22 19.66 12.22
N GLN A 107 -22.77 19.95 13.45
CA GLN A 107 -23.63 20.53 14.50
C GLN A 107 -24.10 21.95 14.17
N SER A 108 -23.17 22.82 13.74
CA SER A 108 -23.44 24.23 13.41
C SER A 108 -24.47 24.34 12.29
N VAL A 109 -24.30 23.60 11.18
CA VAL A 109 -25.24 23.58 10.05
C VAL A 109 -26.60 23.04 10.48
N ALA A 110 -26.65 21.94 11.22
CA ALA A 110 -27.92 21.38 11.69
C ALA A 110 -28.68 22.37 12.59
N LYS A 111 -27.96 23.09 13.47
CA LYS A 111 -28.54 24.15 14.31
C LYS A 111 -29.03 25.33 13.48
N GLY A 112 -28.22 25.83 12.55
CA GLY A 112 -28.58 26.93 11.67
C GLY A 112 -29.82 26.63 10.80
N PHE A 113 -29.94 25.40 10.29
CA PHE A 113 -31.15 24.95 9.58
C PHE A 113 -32.39 24.98 10.48
N ARG A 114 -32.24 24.66 11.77
CA ARG A 114 -33.36 24.78 12.71
C ARG A 114 -33.74 26.20 13.02
N GLU A 115 -32.77 27.09 13.14
CA GLU A 115 -33.02 28.52 13.34
C GLU A 115 -33.71 29.16 12.13
N GLN A 116 -33.45 28.66 10.91
CA GLN A 116 -34.15 29.06 9.68
C GLN A 116 -35.55 28.44 9.49
N GLY A 117 -35.99 27.57 10.41
CA GLY A 117 -37.34 27.02 10.42
C GLY A 117 -37.53 25.70 9.63
N PHE A 118 -36.46 25.06 9.16
CA PHE A 118 -36.54 23.71 8.58
C PHE A 118 -36.88 22.66 9.65
N ASP A 119 -37.46 21.52 9.25
CA ASP A 119 -37.82 20.42 10.15
C ASP A 119 -36.60 19.64 10.70
N LEU A 120 -36.80 18.79 11.74
CA LEU A 120 -35.70 18.06 12.42
C LEU A 120 -34.97 17.18 11.40
N VAL A 121 -35.72 16.49 10.52
CA VAL A 121 -35.14 15.50 9.61
C VAL A 121 -34.25 16.20 8.60
N THR A 122 -34.75 17.27 7.98
CA THR A 122 -33.98 18.05 7.00
C THR A 122 -32.72 18.65 7.62
N ALA A 123 -32.80 19.20 8.84
CA ALA A 123 -31.64 19.77 9.51
C ALA A 123 -30.59 18.71 9.87
N ILE A 124 -31.00 17.53 10.35
CA ILE A 124 -30.07 16.43 10.66
C ILE A 124 -29.42 15.88 9.38
N ASP A 125 -30.20 15.69 8.31
CA ASP A 125 -29.69 15.21 7.03
C ASP A 125 -28.66 16.19 6.43
N ALA A 126 -28.96 17.49 6.41
CA ALA A 126 -28.04 18.51 5.92
C ALA A 126 -26.73 18.54 6.73
N GLY A 127 -26.81 18.61 8.06
CA GLY A 127 -25.63 18.63 8.94
C GLY A 127 -24.79 17.36 8.81
N LEU A 128 -25.42 16.19 8.72
CA LEU A 128 -24.72 14.91 8.56
C LEU A 128 -23.99 14.83 7.22
N ARG A 129 -24.62 15.30 6.12
CA ARG A 129 -24.01 15.33 4.79
C ARG A 129 -22.84 16.30 4.73
N VAL A 130 -22.95 17.50 5.34
CA VAL A 130 -21.84 18.45 5.41
C VAL A 130 -20.66 17.87 6.20
N GLY A 131 -20.92 17.32 7.39
CA GLY A 131 -19.86 16.69 8.18
C GLY A 131 -19.17 15.54 7.44
N LEU A 132 -19.96 14.66 6.80
CA LEU A 132 -19.38 13.57 6.01
C LEU A 132 -18.64 14.06 4.75
N ALA A 133 -19.11 15.13 4.10
CA ALA A 133 -18.44 15.74 2.96
C ALA A 133 -17.07 16.30 3.36
N ILE A 134 -16.97 17.02 4.49
CA ILE A 134 -15.68 17.52 4.99
C ILE A 134 -14.70 16.36 5.27
N LEU A 135 -15.17 15.27 5.88
CA LEU A 135 -14.34 14.08 6.15
C LEU A 135 -13.86 13.37 4.90
N THR A 136 -14.69 13.36 3.86
CA THR A 136 -14.40 12.69 2.58
C THR A 136 -13.81 13.66 1.54
N GLU A 137 -13.34 14.82 2.00
CA GLU A 137 -12.77 15.92 1.22
C GLU A 137 -13.69 16.46 0.10
N ALA A 138 -14.97 16.13 0.17
CA ALA A 138 -15.98 16.32 -0.86
C ALA A 138 -15.57 15.73 -2.22
N VAL A 139 -14.73 14.68 -2.21
CA VAL A 139 -14.28 13.95 -3.41
C VAL A 139 -15.10 12.68 -3.63
N LEU A 140 -15.61 12.08 -2.57
CA LEU A 140 -16.33 10.82 -2.62
C LEU A 140 -17.83 11.03 -2.79
N VAL A 141 -18.50 10.08 -3.44
CA VAL A 141 -19.97 10.08 -3.58
C VAL A 141 -20.70 9.72 -2.28
N ALA A 142 -19.98 9.36 -1.22
CA ALA A 142 -20.55 8.90 0.05
C ALA A 142 -21.55 9.89 0.69
N PRO A 143 -21.33 11.22 0.70
CA PRO A 143 -22.31 12.18 1.22
C PRO A 143 -23.58 12.28 0.37
N LEU A 144 -23.55 11.86 -0.89
CA LEU A 144 -24.70 11.90 -1.81
C LEU A 144 -25.42 10.54 -1.87
N GLU A 145 -24.70 9.49 -2.24
CA GLU A 145 -25.24 8.15 -2.50
C GLU A 145 -25.03 7.17 -1.33
N GLY A 146 -24.14 7.48 -0.38
CA GLY A 146 -23.87 6.61 0.76
C GLY A 146 -24.90 6.72 1.88
N ILE A 147 -25.53 7.89 2.02
CA ILE A 147 -26.67 8.14 2.91
C ILE A 147 -27.93 8.27 2.06
N SER A 148 -28.81 7.26 2.11
CA SER A 148 -30.05 7.28 1.34
C SER A 148 -31.06 8.26 1.94
N GLU A 149 -31.25 8.23 3.26
CA GLU A 149 -32.13 9.13 3.99
C GLU A 149 -31.81 9.12 5.51
N VAL A 150 -32.29 10.14 6.21
CA VAL A 150 -32.33 10.20 7.67
C VAL A 150 -33.79 10.19 8.11
N ARG A 151 -34.11 9.45 9.17
CA ARG A 151 -35.45 9.37 9.75
C ARG A 151 -35.43 9.58 11.25
N LEU A 152 -36.54 10.09 11.79
CA LEU A 152 -36.82 10.09 13.22
C LEU A 152 -37.83 8.99 13.52
N LEU A 153 -37.42 8.04 14.36
CA LEU A 153 -38.24 6.92 14.80
C LEU A 153 -38.47 7.00 16.31
N ASN A 154 -39.40 6.19 16.82
CA ASN A 154 -39.79 6.20 18.23
C ASN A 154 -39.37 4.91 18.93
N ASN A 155 -38.77 5.04 20.10
CA ASN A 155 -38.47 3.94 21.01
C ASN A 155 -39.78 3.32 21.56
N LEU A 156 -39.67 2.30 22.41
CA LEU A 156 -40.83 1.70 23.11
C LEU A 156 -41.45 2.66 24.13
N ASP A 157 -40.63 3.52 24.75
CA ASP A 157 -41.05 4.55 25.70
C ASP A 157 -41.66 5.80 25.03
N GLY A 158 -41.72 5.83 23.69
CA GLY A 158 -42.24 6.95 22.91
C GLY A 158 -41.22 8.08 22.64
N SER A 159 -39.99 7.98 23.17
CA SER A 159 -38.93 8.96 22.88
C SER A 159 -38.45 8.84 21.43
N GLN A 160 -38.17 9.99 20.80
CA GLN A 160 -37.67 10.06 19.43
C GLN A 160 -36.15 9.83 19.39
N PHE A 161 -35.68 9.12 18.37
CA PHE A 161 -34.26 8.89 18.10
C PHE A 161 -33.96 8.99 16.59
N VAL A 162 -32.68 9.17 16.26
CA VAL A 162 -32.20 9.28 14.87
C VAL A 162 -31.90 7.89 14.29
N SER A 163 -32.42 7.62 13.09
CA SER A 163 -32.10 6.46 12.27
C SER A 163 -31.47 6.93 10.96
N VAL A 164 -30.25 6.48 10.67
CA VAL A 164 -29.52 6.83 9.45
C VAL A 164 -29.55 5.65 8.50
N HIS A 165 -30.09 5.84 7.30
CA HIS A 165 -30.17 4.79 6.29
C HIS A 165 -28.93 4.84 5.39
N PHE A 166 -28.04 3.87 5.55
CA PHE A 166 -26.84 3.70 4.75
C PHE A 166 -27.08 2.79 3.55
N ALA A 167 -26.54 3.18 2.40
CA ALA A 167 -26.56 2.38 1.17
C ALA A 167 -25.18 1.80 0.85
N GLY A 168 -25.14 0.79 -0.02
CA GLY A 168 -23.89 0.12 -0.44
C GLY A 168 -22.73 1.04 -0.88
N PRO A 169 -22.98 2.17 -1.59
CA PRO A 169 -21.94 3.14 -1.95
C PRO A 169 -21.16 3.73 -0.77
N ILE A 170 -21.66 3.64 0.48
CA ILE A 170 -20.93 4.06 1.68
C ILE A 170 -19.59 3.32 1.85
N ARG A 171 -19.43 2.16 1.20
CA ARG A 171 -18.14 1.44 1.19
C ARG A 171 -17.00 2.29 0.64
N ALA A 172 -17.29 3.14 -0.35
CA ALA A 172 -16.30 4.01 -0.98
C ALA A 172 -15.70 5.04 -0.01
N ALA A 173 -16.45 5.45 1.03
CA ALA A 173 -15.98 6.36 2.07
C ALA A 173 -14.83 5.79 2.92
N GLY A 174 -14.69 4.46 2.94
CA GLY A 174 -13.81 3.75 3.86
C GLY A 174 -14.38 3.62 5.28
N GLY A 175 -13.85 2.67 6.06
CA GLY A 175 -14.35 2.34 7.39
C GLY A 175 -14.30 3.50 8.40
N THR A 176 -13.29 4.38 8.30
CA THR A 176 -13.16 5.51 9.23
C THR A 176 -14.28 6.53 9.02
N ALA A 177 -14.56 6.92 7.77
CA ALA A 177 -15.66 7.84 7.47
C ALA A 177 -17.03 7.23 7.77
N GLN A 178 -17.21 5.92 7.54
CA GLN A 178 -18.43 5.19 7.95
C GLN A 178 -18.71 5.32 9.45
N ALA A 179 -17.68 5.11 10.28
CA ALA A 179 -17.85 5.21 11.71
C ALA A 179 -18.03 6.65 12.20
N LEU A 180 -17.28 7.60 11.63
CA LEU A 180 -17.43 9.01 11.96
C LEU A 180 -18.79 9.57 11.53
N ALA A 181 -19.41 9.05 10.48
CA ALA A 181 -20.79 9.41 10.13
C ALA A 181 -21.77 9.08 11.28
N VAL A 182 -21.58 7.95 11.96
CA VAL A 182 -22.39 7.59 13.14
C VAL A 182 -22.10 8.52 14.32
N LEU A 183 -20.83 8.90 14.52
CA LEU A 183 -20.45 9.87 15.55
C LEU A 183 -21.02 11.27 15.29
N ILE A 184 -20.95 11.76 14.04
CA ILE A 184 -21.53 13.06 13.64
C ILE A 184 -23.04 13.05 13.88
N ALA A 185 -23.74 11.98 13.49
CA ALA A 185 -25.17 11.85 13.76
C ALA A 185 -25.49 11.90 15.27
N ASP A 186 -24.65 11.28 16.11
CA ASP A 186 -24.78 11.34 17.57
C ASP A 186 -24.49 12.75 18.15
N MET A 187 -23.57 13.49 17.57
CA MET A 187 -23.29 14.86 18.00
C MET A 187 -24.41 15.82 17.60
N ILE A 188 -24.91 15.72 16.37
CA ILE A 188 -26.05 16.52 15.89
C ILE A 188 -27.31 16.24 16.71
N ARG A 189 -27.61 14.95 16.98
CA ARG A 189 -28.82 14.60 17.74
C ARG A 189 -28.77 15.11 19.18
N ARG A 190 -27.59 15.22 19.79
CA ARG A 190 -27.43 15.88 21.11
C ARG A 190 -27.67 17.38 21.03
N GLU A 191 -27.10 18.04 20.03
CA GLU A 191 -27.27 19.49 19.81
C GLU A 191 -28.76 19.85 19.62
N LEU A 192 -29.50 19.02 18.89
CA LEU A 192 -30.92 19.22 18.61
C LEU A 192 -31.86 18.59 19.67
N ASN A 193 -31.34 18.14 20.82
CA ASN A 193 -32.09 17.53 21.92
C ASN A 193 -32.96 16.32 21.53
N VAL A 194 -32.48 15.50 20.59
CA VAL A 194 -33.11 14.23 20.21
C VAL A 194 -32.60 13.09 21.10
N GLY A 195 -33.51 12.20 21.50
CA GLY A 195 -33.25 11.08 22.40
C GLY A 195 -32.29 10.03 21.83
N ARG A 196 -31.83 9.14 22.70
CA ARG A 196 -30.92 8.03 22.36
C ARG A 196 -31.71 6.84 21.79
N TYR A 197 -31.15 6.15 20.80
CA TYR A 197 -31.68 4.87 20.33
C TYR A 197 -31.64 3.80 21.43
N GLN A 198 -32.76 3.10 21.65
CA GLN A 198 -32.86 1.97 22.56
C GLN A 198 -33.31 0.72 21.76
N PRO A 199 -32.37 -0.15 21.34
CA PRO A 199 -32.69 -1.30 20.52
C PRO A 199 -33.50 -2.35 21.28
N THR A 200 -34.47 -2.95 20.59
CA THR A 200 -35.19 -4.14 21.08
C THR A 200 -34.42 -5.42 20.75
N ASP A 201 -34.63 -6.50 21.50
CA ASP A 201 -33.95 -7.77 21.24
C ASP A 201 -34.15 -8.31 19.80
N PRO A 202 -35.36 -8.22 19.20
CA PRO A 202 -35.55 -8.60 17.80
C PRO A 202 -34.72 -7.77 16.80
N GLU A 203 -34.42 -6.50 17.11
CA GLU A 203 -33.58 -5.66 16.25
C GLU A 203 -32.11 -6.08 16.33
N VAL A 204 -31.62 -6.44 17.52
CA VAL A 204 -30.26 -6.95 17.72
C VAL A 204 -30.07 -8.30 17.03
N GLU A 205 -31.00 -9.23 17.24
CA GLU A 205 -30.96 -10.55 16.62
C GLU A 205 -31.09 -10.49 15.09
N ARG A 206 -31.86 -9.53 14.56
CA ARG A 206 -31.89 -9.27 13.11
C ARG A 206 -30.52 -8.92 12.57
N VAL A 207 -29.75 -8.05 13.23
CA VAL A 207 -28.40 -7.71 12.76
C VAL A 207 -27.47 -8.92 12.84
N LYS A 208 -27.56 -9.76 13.89
CA LYS A 208 -26.81 -11.01 13.99
C LYS A 208 -27.12 -11.98 12.84
N GLU A 209 -28.40 -12.15 12.51
CA GLU A 209 -28.85 -12.97 11.38
C GLU A 209 -28.33 -12.42 10.04
N GLU A 210 -28.41 -11.11 9.82
CA GLU A 210 -27.88 -10.47 8.60
C GLU A 210 -26.38 -10.73 8.43
N PHE A 211 -25.57 -10.60 9.50
CA PHE A 211 -24.14 -10.93 9.46
C PHE A 211 -23.88 -12.41 9.20
N GLY A 212 -24.73 -13.33 9.67
CA GLY A 212 -24.62 -14.76 9.41
C GLY A 212 -24.95 -15.14 7.95
N LEU A 213 -25.97 -14.50 7.37
CA LEU A 213 -26.42 -14.77 6.01
C LEU A 213 -25.64 -14.03 4.93
N TYR A 214 -24.98 -12.92 5.27
CA TYR A 214 -24.23 -12.13 4.30
C TYR A 214 -23.08 -12.93 3.67
N ARG A 215 -23.04 -12.99 2.34
CA ARG A 215 -22.00 -13.70 1.57
C ARG A 215 -20.98 -12.75 0.95
N GLY A 216 -21.16 -11.44 1.09
CA GLY A 216 -20.16 -10.48 0.64
C GLY A 216 -18.91 -10.52 1.51
N ASN A 217 -17.75 -10.27 0.90
CA ASN A 217 -16.48 -10.18 1.64
C ASN A 217 -16.46 -8.91 2.48
N LEU A 218 -16.50 -9.08 3.81
CA LEU A 218 -16.26 -8.03 4.80
C LEU A 218 -14.78 -8.04 5.20
N GLN A 219 -14.19 -6.86 5.40
CA GLN A 219 -12.83 -6.74 5.94
C GLN A 219 -12.70 -7.24 7.38
N TYR A 220 -13.77 -7.11 8.15
CA TYR A 220 -13.90 -7.60 9.51
C TYR A 220 -15.31 -8.11 9.70
N ARG A 221 -15.42 -9.32 10.26
CA ARG A 221 -16.69 -9.93 10.58
C ARG A 221 -16.80 -10.04 12.11
N PRO A 222 -17.58 -9.16 12.76
CA PRO A 222 -17.72 -9.19 14.20
C PRO A 222 -18.40 -10.48 14.66
N SER A 223 -18.03 -10.96 15.85
CA SER A 223 -18.74 -12.09 16.47
C SER A 223 -20.17 -11.69 16.87
N PRO A 224 -21.09 -12.66 17.07
CA PRO A 224 -22.44 -12.36 17.55
C PRO A 224 -22.47 -11.54 18.85
N THR A 225 -21.51 -11.78 19.76
CA THR A 225 -21.33 -11.00 20.99
C THR A 225 -20.92 -9.56 20.72
N GLU A 226 -20.00 -9.34 19.77
CA GLU A 226 -19.58 -7.99 19.37
C GLU A 226 -20.71 -7.21 18.70
N ILE A 227 -21.51 -7.88 17.88
CA ILE A 227 -22.70 -7.28 17.26
C ILE A 227 -23.69 -6.84 18.32
N GLU A 228 -23.94 -7.68 19.33
CA GLU A 228 -24.85 -7.33 20.42
C GLU A 228 -24.37 -6.12 21.22
N GLU A 229 -23.13 -6.14 21.67
CA GLU A 229 -22.55 -5.05 22.44
C GLU A 229 -22.59 -3.73 21.66
N ILE A 230 -22.22 -3.76 20.38
CA ILE A 230 -22.12 -2.53 19.59
C ILE A 230 -23.50 -1.97 19.20
N VAL A 231 -24.45 -2.84 18.83
CA VAL A 231 -25.81 -2.40 18.47
C VAL A 231 -26.53 -1.85 19.72
N ARG A 232 -26.36 -2.49 20.89
CA ARG A 232 -26.95 -2.01 22.15
C ARG A 232 -26.33 -0.72 22.67
N ALA A 233 -25.04 -0.52 22.44
CA ALA A 233 -24.34 0.67 22.90
C ALA A 233 -24.53 1.88 21.96
N CYS A 234 -24.70 1.65 20.66
CA CYS A 234 -24.78 2.71 19.66
C CYS A 234 -25.97 3.66 19.90
N PRO A 235 -25.75 4.98 20.06
CA PRO A 235 -26.80 5.94 20.41
C PRO A 235 -27.70 6.34 19.23
N VAL A 236 -27.31 5.97 18.01
CA VAL A 236 -28.01 6.21 16.75
C VAL A 236 -28.29 4.86 16.10
N MET A 237 -29.45 4.69 15.47
CA MET A 237 -29.75 3.44 14.76
C MET A 237 -29.05 3.43 13.39
N VAL A 238 -28.12 2.49 13.20
CA VAL A 238 -27.53 2.19 11.90
C VAL A 238 -28.52 1.35 11.09
N ASN A 239 -29.15 1.96 10.09
CA ASN A 239 -30.16 1.34 9.24
C ASN A 239 -29.76 1.41 7.76
N GLY A 240 -30.62 0.97 6.84
CA GLY A 240 -30.34 1.05 5.42
C GLY A 240 -31.35 0.32 4.54
N GLU A 241 -31.26 0.57 3.24
CA GLU A 241 -32.03 -0.18 2.24
C GLU A 241 -31.52 -1.61 2.10
N SER A 242 -32.41 -2.53 1.73
CA SER A 242 -32.03 -3.89 1.41
C SER A 242 -31.26 -3.96 0.09
N THR A 243 -30.01 -4.39 0.16
CA THR A 243 -29.11 -4.44 -1.01
C THR A 243 -29.02 -5.84 -1.61
N GLU A 244 -29.21 -6.88 -0.79
CA GLU A 244 -29.13 -8.27 -1.24
C GLU A 244 -30.51 -8.84 -1.55
N ARG A 245 -30.55 -9.87 -2.40
CA ARG A 245 -31.80 -10.59 -2.72
C ARG A 245 -32.21 -11.62 -1.66
N ILE A 246 -31.35 -11.87 -0.68
CA ILE A 246 -31.55 -12.88 0.37
C ILE A 246 -32.44 -12.30 1.47
N GLU A 247 -33.44 -13.05 1.90
CA GLU A 247 -34.38 -12.70 2.97
C GLU A 247 -33.96 -13.34 4.29
N CYS A 248 -34.12 -12.61 5.39
CA CYS A 248 -33.94 -13.10 6.76
C CYS A 248 -35.14 -13.95 7.15
N ALA A 249 -34.90 -15.18 7.63
CA ALA A 249 -35.92 -16.17 7.92
C ALA A 249 -36.45 -16.06 9.36
N GLY A 250 -35.57 -15.78 10.33
CA GLY A 250 -35.93 -15.67 11.74
C GLY A 250 -36.57 -14.32 12.07
N TYR A 251 -35.83 -13.25 11.84
CA TYR A 251 -36.22 -11.89 12.21
C TYR A 251 -36.58 -11.05 10.98
N GLY A 252 -37.38 -11.61 10.07
CA GLY A 252 -37.73 -10.99 8.78
C GLY A 252 -38.48 -9.65 8.88
N ARG A 253 -39.42 -9.49 9.81
CA ARG A 253 -40.17 -8.23 9.99
C ARG A 253 -39.99 -7.71 11.42
N VAL A 254 -39.36 -6.55 11.54
CA VAL A 254 -39.06 -5.90 12.82
C VAL A 254 -39.53 -4.45 12.76
N ARG A 255 -40.01 -3.89 13.88
CA ARG A 255 -40.74 -2.61 13.95
C ARG A 255 -40.09 -1.46 13.16
N ASN A 256 -38.79 -1.24 13.33
CA ASN A 256 -38.05 -0.13 12.73
C ASN A 256 -37.28 -0.52 11.45
N ILE A 257 -37.61 -1.67 10.84
CA ILE A 257 -36.94 -2.20 9.65
C ILE A 257 -38.00 -2.51 8.58
N ASP A 258 -37.98 -1.75 7.48
CA ASP A 258 -39.03 -1.77 6.47
C ASP A 258 -39.09 -3.09 5.67
N GLU A 259 -37.94 -3.67 5.34
CA GLU A 259 -37.80 -4.82 4.45
C GLU A 259 -37.20 -6.07 5.12
N ALA A 260 -37.57 -7.25 4.62
CA ALA A 260 -37.09 -8.54 5.15
C ALA A 260 -35.73 -8.97 4.60
N ARG A 261 -35.14 -8.20 3.69
CA ARG A 261 -33.88 -8.55 3.00
C ARG A 261 -32.66 -7.94 3.67
N ILE A 262 -31.50 -8.54 3.43
CA ILE A 262 -30.24 -8.10 4.04
C ILE A 262 -29.85 -6.69 3.59
N ARG A 263 -29.49 -5.86 4.57
CA ARG A 263 -29.06 -4.46 4.40
C ARG A 263 -27.54 -4.37 4.39
N GLY A 264 -26.93 -4.37 3.21
CA GLY A 264 -25.46 -4.36 3.08
C GLY A 264 -24.79 -3.12 3.67
N GLY A 265 -25.44 -1.95 3.61
CA GLY A 265 -24.93 -0.71 4.21
C GLY A 265 -24.72 -0.82 5.72
N VAL A 266 -25.66 -1.46 6.42
CA VAL A 266 -25.60 -1.71 7.88
C VAL A 266 -24.39 -2.58 8.23
N LEU A 267 -24.19 -3.66 7.48
CA LEU A 267 -23.10 -4.60 7.71
C LEU A 267 -21.72 -3.96 7.51
N LEU A 268 -21.61 -3.07 6.52
CA LEU A 268 -20.39 -2.32 6.26
C LEU A 268 -20.08 -1.36 7.40
N VAL A 269 -21.05 -0.52 7.80
CA VAL A 269 -20.84 0.51 8.84
C VAL A 269 -20.54 -0.12 10.20
N ILE A 270 -21.23 -1.21 10.57
CA ILE A 270 -20.97 -1.91 11.83
C ILE A 270 -19.65 -2.68 11.76
N GLY A 271 -19.45 -3.51 10.74
CA GLY A 271 -18.30 -4.41 10.64
C GLY A 271 -16.99 -3.70 10.25
N GLU A 272 -16.98 -3.01 9.10
CA GLU A 272 -15.78 -2.33 8.58
C GLU A 272 -15.56 -0.94 9.18
N GLY A 273 -16.62 -0.31 9.70
CA GLY A 273 -16.56 0.95 10.40
C GLY A 273 -16.34 0.80 11.90
N LEU A 274 -17.43 0.70 12.66
CA LEU A 274 -17.42 0.77 14.13
C LEU A 274 -16.52 -0.28 14.78
N CYS A 275 -16.60 -1.55 14.38
CA CYS A 275 -15.77 -2.61 14.95
C CYS A 275 -14.30 -2.54 14.49
N LEU A 276 -14.05 -2.57 13.18
CA LEU A 276 -12.68 -2.62 12.63
C LEU A 276 -11.87 -1.35 12.91
N LYS A 277 -12.53 -0.18 12.96
CA LYS A 277 -11.86 1.12 13.16
C LYS A 277 -12.02 1.68 14.57
N ALA A 278 -12.49 0.86 15.53
CA ALA A 278 -12.58 1.22 16.95
C ALA A 278 -11.34 1.95 17.50
N PRO A 279 -10.09 1.49 17.28
CA PRO A 279 -8.90 2.20 17.81
C PRO A 279 -8.71 3.62 17.25
N LYS A 280 -9.11 3.87 16.00
CA LYS A 280 -9.00 5.21 15.40
C LYS A 280 -10.11 6.13 15.91
N ILE A 281 -11.32 5.59 16.08
CA ILE A 281 -12.47 6.34 16.63
C ILE A 281 -12.21 6.73 18.09
N GLN A 282 -11.65 5.82 18.89
CA GLN A 282 -11.30 6.05 20.29
C GLN A 282 -10.47 7.32 20.47
N LYS A 283 -9.42 7.50 19.65
CA LYS A 283 -8.57 8.71 19.70
C LYS A 283 -9.38 10.00 19.52
N HIS A 284 -10.39 9.99 18.65
CA HIS A 284 -11.24 11.17 18.42
C HIS A 284 -12.24 11.39 19.56
N THR A 285 -12.88 10.32 20.05
CA THR A 285 -13.85 10.43 21.14
C THR A 285 -13.19 10.84 22.46
N GLU A 286 -11.97 10.38 22.73
CA GLU A 286 -11.17 10.80 23.89
C GLU A 286 -10.73 12.26 23.77
N ARG A 287 -10.21 12.67 22.61
CA ARG A 287 -9.78 14.05 22.36
C ARG A 287 -10.92 15.07 22.47
N LEU A 288 -12.13 14.69 22.05
CA LEU A 288 -13.33 15.54 22.09
C LEU A 288 -14.18 15.33 23.35
N GLU A 289 -13.73 14.49 24.28
CA GLU A 289 -14.43 14.15 25.53
C GLU A 289 -15.92 13.77 25.32
N VAL A 290 -16.19 12.98 24.27
CA VAL A 290 -17.57 12.64 23.89
C VAL A 290 -18.15 11.60 24.86
N ALA A 291 -18.99 12.06 25.79
CA ALA A 291 -19.64 11.20 26.78
C ALA A 291 -20.44 10.05 26.12
N GLY A 292 -20.39 8.83 26.67
CA GLY A 292 -21.20 7.69 26.23
C GLY A 292 -20.62 6.87 25.08
N TRP A 293 -19.39 7.16 24.64
CA TRP A 293 -18.64 6.37 23.66
C TRP A 293 -17.59 5.42 24.27
N ASP A 294 -17.59 5.25 25.60
CA ASP A 294 -16.66 4.39 26.35
C ASP A 294 -16.69 2.91 25.91
N PHE A 295 -17.78 2.48 25.26
CA PHE A 295 -17.91 1.13 24.73
C PHE A 295 -16.88 0.84 23.62
N ILE A 296 -16.48 1.83 22.82
CA ILE A 296 -15.47 1.65 21.76
C ILE A 296 -14.11 1.26 22.32
N SER A 297 -13.76 1.72 23.53
CA SER A 297 -12.49 1.40 24.18
C SER A 297 -12.32 -0.10 24.44
N LYS A 298 -13.42 -0.82 24.72
CA LYS A 298 -13.40 -2.30 24.86
C LYS A 298 -13.01 -2.98 23.55
N PHE A 299 -13.54 -2.50 22.42
CA PHE A 299 -13.21 -3.05 21.10
C PHE A 299 -11.79 -2.66 20.65
N ALA A 300 -11.34 -1.46 21.00
CA ALA A 300 -10.00 -0.99 20.66
C ALA A 300 -8.89 -1.74 21.42
N ASN A 301 -9.15 -2.10 22.68
CA ASN A 301 -8.16 -2.73 23.56
C ASN A 301 -8.14 -4.27 23.50
N LYS A 302 -9.10 -4.92 22.85
CA LYS A 302 -9.21 -6.39 22.78
C LYS A 302 -8.02 -7.09 22.10
N GLY A 303 -7.28 -6.36 21.25
CA GLY A 303 -6.01 -6.83 20.68
C GLY A 303 -4.82 -6.74 21.67
N LYS A 304 -4.92 -5.85 22.67
CA LYS A 304 -3.94 -5.63 23.74
C LYS A 304 -4.23 -6.44 25.00
N GLU A 305 -5.46 -6.91 25.22
CA GLU A 305 -5.80 -7.79 26.37
C GLU A 305 -5.08 -9.15 26.32
N LYS A 306 -4.73 -9.64 25.12
CA LYS A 306 -3.82 -10.79 25.01
C LYS A 306 -2.40 -10.48 25.51
N ASP A 307 -2.00 -9.22 25.54
CA ASP A 307 -0.74 -8.77 26.13
C ASP A 307 -0.88 -8.49 27.64
N SER A 308 -2.07 -8.27 28.22
CA SER A 308 -2.18 -8.08 29.68
C SER A 308 -1.95 -9.38 30.48
N ASP A 309 -2.16 -10.55 29.90
CA ASP A 309 -1.72 -11.83 30.51
C ASP A 309 -0.18 -11.96 30.51
N SER A 310 0.54 -11.10 29.76
CA SER A 310 2.01 -11.06 29.75
C SER A 310 2.61 -10.27 30.91
N GLU A 311 1.82 -9.49 31.68
CA GLU A 311 2.32 -8.82 32.89
C GLU A 311 2.75 -9.80 34.00
N LYS A 312 2.42 -11.10 33.88
CA LYS A 312 2.88 -12.15 34.79
C LYS A 312 4.23 -12.78 34.40
N ASN A 313 4.75 -12.49 33.20
CA ASN A 313 5.99 -13.11 32.71
C ASN A 313 7.10 -12.04 32.56
N PRO A 314 8.25 -12.18 33.25
CA PRO A 314 9.32 -11.17 33.22
C PRO A 314 10.04 -11.07 31.86
N PHE A 315 9.84 -12.03 30.96
CA PHE A 315 10.52 -12.11 29.67
C PHE A 315 9.70 -11.46 28.54
N LYS A 316 10.31 -10.50 27.83
CA LYS A 316 9.77 -9.90 26.60
C LYS A 316 10.74 -10.12 25.45
N SER A 317 10.36 -11.01 24.53
CA SER A 317 11.13 -11.34 23.32
C SER A 317 11.39 -10.10 22.45
N ARG A 318 12.63 -9.97 21.96
CA ARG A 318 13.05 -8.97 20.96
C ARG A 318 12.67 -9.39 19.54
N ARG A 319 12.36 -10.67 19.32
CA ARG A 319 12.01 -11.21 18.00
C ARG A 319 10.80 -10.51 17.41
N VAL A 320 10.98 -10.04 16.19
CA VAL A 320 9.89 -9.50 15.39
C VAL A 320 8.99 -10.65 14.94
N LYS A 321 7.70 -10.62 15.29
CA LYS A 321 6.76 -11.70 14.93
C LYS A 321 6.45 -11.70 13.41
N PRO A 322 6.52 -12.85 12.71
CA PRO A 322 6.10 -12.95 11.31
C PRO A 322 4.60 -12.74 11.12
N ILE A 323 4.19 -12.18 9.98
CA ILE A 323 2.77 -11.96 9.64
C ILE A 323 2.37 -12.82 8.44
N THR A 324 1.55 -13.85 8.65
CA THR A 324 1.16 -14.79 7.58
C THR A 324 -0.07 -14.36 6.78
N LYS A 325 -0.77 -13.28 7.20
CA LYS A 325 -2.08 -12.91 6.63
C LYS A 325 -2.06 -12.63 5.13
N PHE A 326 -0.94 -12.15 4.58
CA PHE A 326 -0.83 -11.89 3.15
C PHE A 326 -0.88 -13.19 2.32
N MET A 327 -0.48 -14.33 2.89
CA MET A 327 -0.51 -15.65 2.25
C MET A 327 -1.91 -16.26 2.12
N ASN A 328 -2.93 -15.67 2.76
CA ASN A 328 -4.31 -16.14 2.57
C ASN A 328 -4.81 -15.81 1.15
N ASP A 329 -5.64 -16.68 0.58
CA ASP A 329 -6.28 -16.51 -0.74
C ASP A 329 -5.27 -16.32 -1.88
N ILE A 330 -4.34 -17.27 -2.04
CA ILE A 330 -3.47 -17.34 -3.22
C ILE A 330 -4.34 -17.77 -4.41
N ILE A 331 -4.35 -16.94 -5.45
CA ILE A 331 -5.11 -17.18 -6.67
C ILE A 331 -4.13 -17.74 -7.69
N ALA A 332 -4.56 -18.72 -8.50
CA ALA A 332 -3.77 -19.24 -9.61
C ALA A 332 -3.27 -18.09 -10.51
N GLY A 333 -2.00 -18.15 -10.91
CA GLY A 333 -1.34 -17.10 -11.72
C GLY A 333 -0.84 -15.89 -10.92
N ARG A 334 -0.86 -15.94 -9.57
CA ARG A 334 -0.25 -14.92 -8.71
C ARG A 334 0.91 -15.53 -7.91
N PRO A 335 2.15 -15.36 -8.35
CA PRO A 335 3.30 -15.97 -7.68
C PRO A 335 3.49 -15.41 -6.27
N VAL A 336 4.14 -16.22 -5.42
CA VAL A 336 4.66 -15.82 -4.11
C VAL A 336 6.15 -15.58 -4.30
N PHE A 337 6.61 -14.39 -3.91
CA PHE A 337 8.02 -14.01 -4.04
C PHE A 337 8.81 -14.29 -2.76
N GLY A 338 8.16 -14.40 -1.61
CA GLY A 338 8.83 -14.79 -0.37
C GLY A 338 7.86 -15.10 0.76
N THR A 339 8.19 -16.10 1.58
CA THR A 339 7.47 -16.43 2.80
C THR A 339 7.78 -15.41 3.92
N PRO A 340 6.97 -15.35 4.99
CA PRO A 340 7.13 -14.34 6.03
C PRO A 340 8.49 -14.42 6.73
N GLN A 341 9.26 -13.31 6.71
CA GLN A 341 10.61 -13.19 7.30
C GLN A 341 11.62 -14.30 6.94
N ALA A 342 11.46 -14.96 5.79
CA ALA A 342 12.39 -16.02 5.38
C ALA A 342 13.57 -15.48 4.58
N ALA A 343 14.72 -16.17 4.68
CA ALA A 343 15.86 -15.99 3.79
C ALA A 343 15.44 -16.15 2.31
N GLY A 344 16.09 -15.39 1.43
CA GLY A 344 15.76 -15.31 -0.01
C GLY A 344 14.61 -14.34 -0.36
N GLY A 345 13.74 -13.99 0.59
CA GLY A 345 12.77 -12.91 0.43
C GLY A 345 13.43 -11.53 0.33
N PHE A 346 12.68 -10.51 -0.06
CA PHE A 346 13.21 -9.16 -0.22
C PHE A 346 13.79 -8.60 1.09
N ARG A 347 15.02 -8.11 1.05
CA ARG A 347 15.69 -7.45 2.18
C ARG A 347 15.09 -6.05 2.40
N LEU A 348 14.70 -5.73 3.63
CA LEU A 348 14.12 -4.43 3.92
C LEU A 348 15.20 -3.34 3.89
N ARG A 349 15.02 -2.34 3.02
CA ARG A 349 15.78 -1.08 3.06
C ARG A 349 14.83 0.07 3.35
N TYR A 350 15.15 0.87 4.37
CA TYR A 350 14.39 2.10 4.59
C TYR A 350 14.83 3.14 3.58
N GLY A 351 13.85 3.74 2.90
CA GLY A 351 14.12 4.77 1.91
C GLY A 351 12.87 5.19 1.18
N ARG A 352 12.92 6.34 0.52
CA ARG A 352 11.85 6.80 -0.36
C ARG A 352 12.50 7.20 -1.68
N SER A 353 12.43 6.30 -2.66
CA SER A 353 12.86 6.62 -4.03
C SER A 353 11.96 7.70 -4.63
N ARG A 354 12.42 8.29 -5.75
CA ARG A 354 11.67 9.35 -6.47
C ARG A 354 10.25 8.90 -6.85
N PRO A 355 10.05 7.69 -7.41
CA PRO A 355 8.72 7.16 -7.70
C PRO A 355 8.12 6.36 -6.53
N SER A 356 8.21 6.82 -5.26
CA SER A 356 7.75 6.04 -4.10
C SER A 356 7.17 6.88 -2.95
N GLY A 357 6.70 6.21 -1.89
CA GLY A 357 5.81 6.75 -0.85
C GLY A 357 4.34 6.58 -1.22
N LEU A 358 3.40 7.10 -0.42
CA LEU A 358 1.95 6.99 -0.67
C LEU A 358 1.50 5.55 -0.98
N ALA A 359 1.94 4.58 -0.17
CA ALA A 359 1.73 3.15 -0.35
C ALA A 359 2.41 2.51 -1.58
N ALA A 360 3.42 3.16 -2.16
CA ALA A 360 4.35 2.53 -3.08
C ALA A 360 5.64 2.07 -2.37
N ALA A 361 6.24 1.01 -2.89
CA ALA A 361 7.55 0.50 -2.52
C ALA A 361 8.38 0.31 -3.79
N SER A 362 9.70 0.28 -3.67
CA SER A 362 10.56 0.16 -4.84
C SER A 362 11.50 -1.03 -4.77
N VAL A 363 11.81 -1.58 -5.94
CA VAL A 363 12.79 -2.65 -6.13
C VAL A 363 13.70 -2.31 -7.30
N ASN A 364 14.86 -2.95 -7.36
CA ASN A 364 15.76 -2.80 -8.48
C ASN A 364 15.09 -3.35 -9.76
N PRO A 365 15.22 -2.69 -10.92
CA PRO A 365 14.66 -3.18 -12.18
C PRO A 365 15.16 -4.58 -12.59
N ALA A 366 16.39 -4.97 -12.24
CA ALA A 366 16.90 -6.32 -12.44
C ALA A 366 16.09 -7.37 -11.63
N CYS A 367 15.61 -7.02 -10.43
CA CYS A 367 14.72 -7.89 -9.64
C CYS A 367 13.39 -8.14 -10.37
N MET A 368 12.86 -7.12 -11.05
CA MET A 368 11.62 -7.24 -11.80
C MET A 368 11.76 -8.27 -12.94
N SER A 369 12.86 -8.16 -13.69
CA SER A 369 13.18 -9.08 -14.79
C SER A 369 13.50 -10.49 -14.30
N ALA A 370 14.21 -10.63 -13.16
CA ALA A 370 14.52 -11.92 -12.55
C ALA A 370 13.28 -12.69 -12.04
N MET A 371 12.15 -12.00 -11.87
CA MET A 371 10.87 -12.58 -11.48
C MET A 371 9.96 -12.81 -12.69
N ASP A 372 10.54 -13.11 -13.87
CA ASP A 372 9.85 -13.33 -15.15
C ASP A 372 8.85 -12.21 -15.53
N ASP A 373 9.18 -10.95 -15.21
CA ASP A 373 8.34 -9.78 -15.43
C ASP A 373 6.93 -9.89 -14.80
N PHE A 374 6.73 -10.76 -13.79
CA PHE A 374 5.50 -10.74 -12.99
C PHE A 374 5.39 -9.48 -12.13
N ILE A 375 6.54 -8.88 -11.79
CA ILE A 375 6.63 -7.58 -11.13
C ILE A 375 6.93 -6.55 -12.21
N THR A 376 6.03 -5.59 -12.37
CA THR A 376 6.16 -4.47 -13.30
C THR A 376 5.80 -3.16 -12.60
N ILE A 377 5.99 -2.04 -13.30
CA ILE A 377 5.72 -0.71 -12.75
C ILE A 377 4.21 -0.54 -12.48
N GLY A 378 3.84 -0.38 -11.21
CA GLY A 378 2.45 -0.28 -10.78
C GLY A 378 1.78 -1.63 -10.52
N THR A 379 2.50 -2.74 -10.62
CA THR A 379 2.01 -4.02 -10.09
C THR A 379 1.82 -3.89 -8.58
N GLN A 380 0.62 -4.22 -8.12
CA GLN A 380 0.30 -4.26 -6.69
C GLN A 380 0.85 -5.56 -6.11
N MET A 381 1.78 -5.45 -5.16
CA MET A 381 2.24 -6.55 -4.32
C MET A 381 1.52 -6.56 -2.99
N LYS A 382 1.16 -7.75 -2.49
CA LYS A 382 0.76 -7.93 -1.09
C LYS A 382 2.00 -8.23 -0.28
N ILE A 383 2.23 -7.42 0.75
CA ILE A 383 3.43 -7.49 1.58
C ILE A 383 3.08 -7.90 3.00
N GLU A 384 4.07 -8.45 3.70
CA GLU A 384 3.96 -8.83 5.09
C GLU A 384 3.78 -7.62 6.02
N ARG A 385 4.52 -6.54 5.75
CA ARG A 385 4.62 -5.31 6.54
C ARG A 385 5.14 -4.16 5.67
N PRO A 386 4.91 -2.89 6.03
CA PRO A 386 4.07 -2.38 7.13
C PRO A 386 2.57 -2.37 6.81
N GLY A 387 2.21 -2.32 5.53
CA GLY A 387 0.84 -2.29 5.04
C GLY A 387 0.32 -3.65 4.56
N LYS A 388 -0.90 -3.67 4.02
CA LYS A 388 -1.49 -4.89 3.41
C LYS A 388 -1.01 -5.14 1.98
N ALA A 389 -0.67 -4.07 1.28
CA ALA A 389 -0.24 -4.08 -0.12
C ALA A 389 0.53 -2.79 -0.41
N CYS A 390 1.36 -2.83 -1.44
CA CYS A 390 2.01 -1.67 -2.03
C CYS A 390 1.97 -1.76 -3.56
N ALA A 391 2.08 -0.62 -4.23
CA ALA A 391 2.42 -0.58 -5.67
C ALA A 391 3.94 -0.63 -5.83
N ILE A 392 4.44 -1.34 -6.83
CA ILE A 392 5.89 -1.45 -7.07
C ILE A 392 6.36 -0.42 -8.10
N THR A 393 7.50 0.20 -7.83
CA THR A 393 8.18 1.15 -8.71
C THR A 393 9.69 0.84 -8.80
N PRO A 394 10.40 1.33 -9.83
CA PRO A 394 11.82 1.06 -9.98
C PRO A 394 12.67 1.93 -9.03
N CYS A 395 13.79 1.38 -8.57
CA CYS A 395 14.82 2.11 -7.83
C CYS A 395 16.22 1.61 -8.20
N ASP A 396 16.97 2.43 -8.94
CA ASP A 396 18.31 2.07 -9.41
C ASP A 396 19.36 2.04 -8.29
N ASP A 397 19.11 2.75 -7.18
CA ASP A 397 20.02 2.78 -6.02
C ASP A 397 19.91 1.53 -5.12
N SER A 398 18.88 0.69 -5.34
CA SER A 398 18.64 -0.52 -4.55
C SER A 398 19.40 -1.71 -5.09
N GLU A 399 19.84 -2.62 -4.20
CA GLU A 399 20.56 -3.82 -4.64
C GLU A 399 19.63 -4.79 -5.37
N GLY A 400 20.12 -5.35 -6.48
CA GLY A 400 19.41 -6.31 -7.30
C GLY A 400 19.45 -7.76 -6.79
N PRO A 401 18.98 -8.72 -7.58
CA PRO A 401 18.89 -10.11 -7.16
C PRO A 401 20.27 -10.78 -7.14
N TRP A 402 20.43 -11.71 -6.19
CA TRP A 402 21.54 -12.65 -6.20
C TRP A 402 21.13 -13.94 -6.91
N VAL A 403 21.95 -14.39 -7.85
CA VAL A 403 21.62 -15.53 -8.71
C VAL A 403 22.73 -16.58 -8.73
N VAL A 404 22.32 -17.84 -8.86
CA VAL A 404 23.21 -18.98 -9.10
C VAL A 404 23.05 -19.41 -10.57
N LEU A 405 24.16 -19.42 -11.30
CA LEU A 405 24.20 -19.82 -12.70
C LEU A 405 24.40 -21.34 -12.86
N GLU A 406 24.19 -21.83 -14.08
CA GLU A 406 24.35 -23.25 -14.43
C GLU A 406 25.78 -23.78 -14.18
N ASN A 407 26.80 -22.95 -14.36
CA ASN A 407 28.19 -23.31 -14.03
C ASN A 407 28.52 -23.23 -12.52
N GLY A 408 27.53 -22.87 -11.70
CA GLY A 408 27.68 -22.76 -10.25
C GLY A 408 28.21 -21.41 -9.76
N ARG A 409 28.46 -20.45 -10.65
CA ARG A 409 28.82 -19.07 -10.29
C ARG A 409 27.69 -18.38 -9.54
N PHE A 410 28.04 -17.63 -8.51
CA PHE A 410 27.13 -16.86 -7.67
C PHE A 410 27.52 -15.39 -7.69
N LEU A 411 26.60 -14.52 -8.10
CA LEU A 411 26.81 -13.09 -8.25
C LEU A 411 25.52 -12.29 -8.05
N ARG A 412 25.65 -10.97 -7.85
CA ARG A 412 24.54 -10.01 -7.86
C ARG A 412 24.58 -9.19 -9.13
N LEU A 413 23.39 -8.81 -9.61
CA LEU A 413 23.24 -7.93 -10.76
C LEU A 413 22.33 -6.77 -10.41
N ASP A 414 22.81 -5.54 -10.59
CA ASP A 414 22.05 -4.34 -10.23
C ASP A 414 21.44 -3.64 -11.46
N ASP A 415 21.64 -4.17 -12.67
CA ASP A 415 21.12 -3.59 -13.92
C ASP A 415 20.47 -4.63 -14.86
N ILE A 416 19.48 -4.17 -15.64
CA ILE A 416 18.70 -5.03 -16.56
C ILE A 416 19.56 -5.57 -17.71
N LYS A 417 20.54 -4.81 -18.20
CA LYS A 417 21.31 -5.21 -19.40
C LYS A 417 22.20 -6.40 -19.08
N SER A 418 22.90 -6.36 -17.95
CA SER A 418 23.73 -7.46 -17.46
C SER A 418 22.86 -8.68 -17.13
N PHE A 419 21.70 -8.49 -16.49
CA PHE A 419 20.77 -9.60 -16.21
C PHE A 419 20.25 -10.26 -17.49
N SER A 420 19.81 -9.47 -18.47
CA SER A 420 19.29 -9.99 -19.74
C SER A 420 20.32 -10.84 -20.50
N THR A 421 21.61 -10.56 -20.32
CA THR A 421 22.71 -11.28 -20.98
C THR A 421 22.88 -12.69 -20.43
N ILE A 422 22.65 -12.88 -19.13
CA ILE A 422 22.84 -14.19 -18.45
C ILE A 422 21.54 -14.86 -18.05
N ALA A 423 20.38 -14.27 -18.38
CA ALA A 423 19.06 -14.76 -17.96
C ALA A 423 18.79 -16.22 -18.35
N SER A 424 19.34 -16.69 -19.48
CA SER A 424 19.23 -18.10 -19.89
C SER A 424 19.98 -19.08 -19.00
N ASP A 425 21.00 -18.60 -18.31
CA ASP A 425 21.95 -19.42 -17.54
C ASP A 425 21.60 -19.41 -16.05
N VAL A 426 20.69 -18.53 -15.62
CA VAL A 426 20.20 -18.44 -14.24
C VAL A 426 19.39 -19.70 -13.92
N ARG A 427 19.84 -20.45 -12.91
CA ARG A 427 19.15 -21.65 -12.40
C ARG A 427 18.36 -21.38 -11.13
N CYS A 428 18.84 -20.48 -10.29
CA CYS A 428 18.19 -20.12 -9.04
C CYS A 428 18.36 -18.64 -8.75
N VAL A 429 17.27 -17.96 -8.38
CA VAL A 429 17.34 -16.68 -7.69
C VAL A 429 17.43 -16.97 -6.20
N TRP A 430 18.60 -16.72 -5.63
CA TRP A 430 18.92 -17.03 -4.23
C TRP A 430 18.37 -15.96 -3.26
N ASP A 431 18.49 -14.69 -3.64
CA ASP A 431 17.93 -13.55 -2.90
C ASP A 431 17.26 -12.60 -3.89
N ASN A 432 16.05 -12.17 -3.57
CA ASN A 432 15.26 -11.31 -4.47
C ASN A 432 15.81 -9.89 -4.60
N GLY A 433 16.81 -9.48 -3.80
CA GLY A 433 17.29 -8.11 -3.71
C GLY A 433 16.59 -7.29 -2.62
N GLU A 434 16.71 -5.98 -2.72
CA GLU A 434 16.15 -5.05 -1.74
C GLU A 434 14.72 -4.61 -2.07
N LEU A 435 13.91 -4.42 -1.03
CA LEU A 435 12.62 -3.72 -1.10
C LEU A 435 12.70 -2.43 -0.28
N VAL A 436 12.67 -1.31 -1.00
CA VAL A 436 12.77 0.04 -0.45
C VAL A 436 11.39 0.51 0.03
N ILE A 437 11.25 0.74 1.33
CA ILE A 437 10.00 1.18 1.97
C ILE A 437 10.24 2.45 2.80
N GLY A 438 9.39 3.46 2.59
CA GLY A 438 9.48 4.73 3.30
C GLY A 438 9.02 4.66 4.76
N TYR A 439 9.63 5.46 5.63
CA TYR A 439 9.20 5.63 7.03
C TYR A 439 7.71 6.01 7.14
N GLY A 440 7.22 6.86 6.23
CA GLY A 440 5.82 7.30 6.20
C GLY A 440 4.81 6.14 6.15
N GLU A 441 5.17 5.02 5.51
CA GLU A 441 4.33 3.83 5.40
C GLU A 441 4.12 3.13 6.76
N PHE A 442 5.15 3.11 7.60
CA PHE A 442 5.05 2.58 8.97
C PHE A 442 4.23 3.50 9.86
N MET A 443 4.46 4.81 9.74
CA MET A 443 3.75 5.84 10.49
C MET A 443 2.24 5.82 10.19
N GLU A 444 1.87 5.81 8.90
CA GLU A 444 0.46 5.80 8.47
C GLU A 444 -0.27 4.52 8.92
N ASN A 445 0.39 3.37 8.80
CA ASN A 445 -0.19 2.08 9.20
C ASN A 445 -0.12 1.84 10.72
N ASN A 446 0.43 2.79 11.50
CA ASN A 446 0.65 2.69 12.94
C ASN A 446 1.37 1.38 13.33
N LYS A 447 2.45 1.09 12.61
CA LYS A 447 3.31 -0.08 12.83
C LYS A 447 4.63 0.35 13.47
N THR A 448 5.14 -0.48 14.37
CA THR A 448 6.48 -0.31 14.92
C THR A 448 7.52 -0.51 13.83
N LEU A 449 8.54 0.34 13.82
CA LEU A 449 9.72 0.12 13.01
C LEU A 449 10.37 -1.19 13.41
N VAL A 450 10.97 -1.85 12.42
CA VAL A 450 11.76 -3.07 12.58
C VAL A 450 13.24 -2.74 12.30
N PRO A 451 14.19 -3.55 12.78
CA PRO A 451 15.62 -3.29 12.53
C PRO A 451 15.95 -3.11 11.04
N ALA A 452 16.79 -2.13 10.74
CA ALA A 452 17.31 -1.85 9.40
C ALA A 452 18.61 -2.63 9.16
N GLY A 453 18.87 -3.02 7.91
CA GLY A 453 20.19 -3.49 7.50
C GLY A 453 21.22 -2.36 7.47
N TYR A 454 22.47 -2.65 7.82
CA TYR A 454 23.60 -1.72 7.71
C TYR A 454 24.12 -1.67 6.28
N GLY A 455 23.54 -0.76 5.49
CA GLY A 455 23.95 -0.47 4.11
C GLY A 455 24.70 0.86 3.96
N PHE A 456 24.94 1.26 2.71
CA PHE A 456 25.67 2.49 2.38
C PHE A 456 24.99 3.77 2.91
N ASP A 457 23.66 3.82 3.01
CA ASP A 457 22.95 5.00 3.54
C ASP A 457 23.27 5.26 5.02
N TRP A 458 23.35 4.19 5.81
CA TRP A 458 23.69 4.27 7.22
C TRP A 458 25.20 4.51 7.38
N TRP A 459 26.04 3.80 6.62
CA TRP A 459 27.48 4.04 6.61
C TRP A 459 27.85 5.51 6.30
N ALA A 460 27.22 6.10 5.27
CA ALA A 460 27.39 7.51 4.93
C ALA A 460 26.92 8.45 6.06
N SER A 461 25.85 8.09 6.77
CA SER A 461 25.37 8.86 7.92
C SER A 461 26.33 8.81 9.10
N ASP A 462 26.87 7.64 9.43
CA ASP A 462 27.89 7.49 10.47
C ASP A 462 29.15 8.32 10.12
N LEU A 463 29.58 8.29 8.85
CA LEU A 463 30.73 9.07 8.39
C LEU A 463 30.51 10.59 8.45
N ILE A 464 29.33 11.07 8.10
CA ILE A 464 29.02 12.50 8.14
C ILE A 464 29.19 13.08 9.54
N GLU A 465 28.82 12.33 10.57
CA GLU A 465 28.98 12.81 11.95
C GLU A 465 30.44 12.81 12.41
N GLU A 466 31.28 11.94 11.86
CA GLU A 466 32.68 11.79 12.27
C GLU A 466 33.66 12.60 11.40
N ILE A 467 33.25 13.06 10.20
CA ILE A 467 34.02 13.99 9.36
C ILE A 467 33.73 15.43 9.80
N ASP A 468 34.29 15.79 10.95
CA ASP A 468 34.06 17.03 11.70
C ASP A 468 35.07 18.16 11.44
N SER A 469 36.16 17.89 10.72
CA SER A 469 37.31 18.79 10.62
C SER A 469 38.04 18.63 9.28
N LYS A 470 38.90 19.61 8.94
CA LYS A 470 39.73 19.52 7.72
C LYS A 470 40.73 18.37 7.78
N ASP A 471 41.19 18.02 8.97
CA ASP A 471 42.08 16.88 9.19
C ASP A 471 41.34 15.56 8.95
N SER A 472 40.11 15.41 9.45
CA SER A 472 39.30 14.21 9.20
C SER A 472 38.94 14.04 7.73
N VAL A 473 38.62 15.14 7.01
CA VAL A 473 38.47 15.10 5.54
C VAL A 473 39.76 14.64 4.86
N SER A 474 40.90 15.20 5.24
CA SER A 474 42.20 14.85 4.63
C SER A 474 42.56 13.39 4.89
N LYS A 475 42.31 12.89 6.11
CA LYS A 475 42.55 11.49 6.47
C LYS A 475 41.61 10.53 5.76
N PHE A 476 40.34 10.90 5.61
CA PHE A 476 39.39 10.12 4.80
C PHE A 476 39.85 10.02 3.34
N CYS A 477 40.25 11.15 2.74
CA CYS A 477 40.77 11.19 1.38
C CYS A 477 42.04 10.36 1.21
N GLU A 478 42.95 10.38 2.20
CA GLU A 478 44.17 9.56 2.22
C GLU A 478 43.83 8.06 2.24
N ILE A 479 42.89 7.64 3.10
CA ILE A 479 42.48 6.23 3.21
C ILE A 479 41.79 5.78 1.92
N MET A 480 40.86 6.57 1.38
CA MET A 480 40.09 6.24 0.19
C MET A 480 40.86 6.42 -1.12
N GLU A 481 42.07 6.97 -1.08
CA GLU A 481 42.88 7.34 -2.24
C GLU A 481 42.17 8.32 -3.21
N ILE A 482 41.35 9.23 -2.67
CA ILE A 482 40.57 10.22 -3.42
C ILE A 482 41.23 11.61 -3.28
N LYS A 483 41.17 12.44 -4.33
CA LYS A 483 41.63 13.83 -4.24
C LYS A 483 40.59 14.67 -3.52
N ILE A 484 41.05 15.55 -2.62
CA ILE A 484 40.19 16.50 -1.89
C ILE A 484 39.34 17.36 -2.85
N THR A 485 39.81 17.64 -4.07
CA THR A 485 39.08 18.39 -5.09
C THR A 485 37.82 17.69 -5.60
N ASP A 486 37.77 16.37 -5.48
CA ASP A 486 36.67 15.54 -5.98
C ASP A 486 35.58 15.38 -4.91
N CYS A 487 35.88 15.76 -3.66
CA CYS A 487 34.93 15.77 -2.56
C CYS A 487 34.04 17.02 -2.59
N PRO A 488 32.80 16.94 -2.06
CA PRO A 488 31.96 18.11 -1.87
C PRO A 488 32.63 19.19 -1.01
N GLN A 489 32.40 20.46 -1.34
CA GLN A 489 32.97 21.58 -0.60
C GLN A 489 32.34 21.67 0.80
N GLY A 490 33.16 22.04 1.80
CA GLY A 490 32.74 22.18 3.19
C GLY A 490 32.93 20.91 4.02
N ILE A 491 32.60 20.98 5.31
CA ILE A 491 32.80 19.91 6.29
C ILE A 491 31.42 19.49 6.81
N PRO A 492 31.02 18.21 6.70
CA PRO A 492 29.66 17.79 7.00
C PRO A 492 29.38 17.64 8.51
N GLY A 493 30.37 17.28 9.32
CA GLY A 493 30.23 16.98 10.76
C GLY A 493 30.43 18.15 11.71
N ILE A 494 30.29 19.41 11.25
CA ILE A 494 30.37 20.57 12.15
C ILE A 494 29.19 20.53 13.14
N ASP A 495 29.47 20.69 14.43
CA ASP A 495 28.44 20.74 15.48
C ASP A 495 27.47 21.90 15.24
N LYS A 496 26.18 21.69 15.52
CA LYS A 496 25.12 22.70 15.31
C LYS A 496 25.40 24.03 16.00
N SER A 497 26.15 24.03 17.10
CA SER A 497 26.53 25.24 17.84
C SER A 497 27.60 26.10 17.15
N ASP A 498 28.42 25.49 16.28
CA ASP A 498 29.54 26.13 15.57
C ASP A 498 29.20 26.47 14.10
N VAL A 499 27.92 26.33 13.71
CA VAL A 499 27.44 26.57 12.35
C VAL A 499 26.95 28.02 12.19
N ASP A 500 27.65 28.80 11.37
CA ASP A 500 27.27 30.19 11.03
C ASP A 500 25.95 30.26 10.24
N ASN A 501 25.72 29.30 9.32
CA ASN A 501 24.53 29.22 8.48
C ASN A 501 24.04 27.78 8.35
N ILE A 502 22.90 27.50 8.99
CA ILE A 502 22.30 26.17 9.07
C ILE A 502 21.81 25.66 7.70
N ASP A 503 21.34 26.56 6.83
CA ASP A 503 20.85 26.21 5.49
C ASP A 503 21.99 25.72 4.59
N VAL A 504 23.14 26.41 4.64
CA VAL A 504 24.34 26.00 3.90
C VAL A 504 24.87 24.68 4.45
N GLN A 505 24.91 24.52 5.77
CA GLN A 505 25.38 23.27 6.39
C GLN A 505 24.50 22.08 6.01
N PHE A 506 23.19 22.27 5.91
CA PHE A 506 22.27 21.24 5.43
C PHE A 506 22.61 20.78 4.00
N GLN A 507 22.88 21.72 3.09
CA GLN A 507 23.25 21.39 1.71
C GLN A 507 24.61 20.69 1.62
N ILE A 508 25.59 21.10 2.45
CA ILE A 508 26.90 20.43 2.55
C ILE A 508 26.70 18.98 3.01
N ARG A 509 25.96 18.75 4.10
CA ARG A 509 25.68 17.39 4.61
C ARG A 509 24.96 16.52 3.59
N ARG A 510 23.97 17.07 2.89
CA ARG A 510 23.24 16.37 1.80
C ARG A 510 24.16 15.96 0.66
N SER A 511 25.06 16.86 0.25
CA SER A 511 26.01 16.62 -0.84
C SER A 511 27.03 15.54 -0.45
N TRP A 512 27.57 15.62 0.78
CA TRP A 512 28.44 14.59 1.34
C TRP A 512 27.75 13.23 1.45
N HIS A 513 26.51 13.19 1.91
CA HIS A 513 25.76 11.92 2.03
C HIS A 513 25.68 11.20 0.68
N ARG A 514 25.24 11.91 -0.35
CA ARG A 514 25.12 11.37 -1.72
C ARG A 514 26.46 11.02 -2.36
N PHE A 515 27.52 11.74 -2.02
CA PHE A 515 28.86 11.40 -2.47
C PHE A 515 29.31 10.08 -1.85
N LEU A 516 29.17 9.94 -0.53
CA LEU A 516 29.61 8.77 0.22
C LEU A 516 28.82 7.51 -0.14
N THR A 517 27.51 7.60 -0.36
CA THR A 517 26.69 6.42 -0.74
C THR A 517 27.05 5.81 -2.09
N LYS A 518 27.75 6.55 -2.97
CA LYS A 518 28.19 6.08 -4.29
C LYS A 518 29.60 5.49 -4.28
N LEU A 519 30.30 5.52 -3.16
CA LEU A 519 31.64 4.95 -3.05
C LEU A 519 31.57 3.42 -2.90
N ALA A 520 32.61 2.73 -3.38
CA ALA A 520 32.77 1.28 -3.24
C ALA A 520 34.17 0.99 -2.66
N PRO A 521 34.36 1.09 -1.34
CA PRO A 521 35.66 0.85 -0.71
C PRO A 521 36.10 -0.62 -0.87
N ASP A 522 37.39 -0.83 -1.14
CA ASP A 522 37.99 -2.15 -0.99
C ASP A 522 38.11 -2.56 0.50
N TRP A 523 38.49 -3.81 0.77
CA TRP A 523 38.54 -4.33 2.14
C TRP A 523 39.46 -3.50 3.07
N GLU A 524 40.65 -3.13 2.60
CA GLU A 524 41.62 -2.38 3.42
C GLU A 524 41.11 -0.97 3.70
N GLN A 525 40.51 -0.33 2.69
CA GLN A 525 39.85 0.96 2.85
C GLN A 525 38.70 0.88 3.87
N ALA A 526 37.80 -0.08 3.71
CA ALA A 526 36.66 -0.26 4.62
C ALA A 526 37.10 -0.53 6.07
N LYS A 527 38.14 -1.35 6.26
CA LYS A 527 38.73 -1.66 7.56
C LYS A 527 39.34 -0.42 8.21
N LEU A 528 40.17 0.34 7.48
CA LEU A 528 40.79 1.56 8.01
C LEU A 528 39.75 2.64 8.32
N VAL A 529 38.73 2.78 7.48
CA VAL A 529 37.61 3.69 7.74
C VAL A 529 36.86 3.29 9.01
N SER A 530 36.50 2.02 9.17
CA SER A 530 35.84 1.51 10.38
C SER A 530 36.66 1.78 11.64
N GLN A 531 37.99 1.59 11.59
CA GLN A 531 38.87 1.84 12.73
C GLN A 531 39.01 3.33 13.06
N ARG A 532 39.14 4.19 12.05
CA ARG A 532 39.34 5.64 12.24
C ARG A 532 38.06 6.36 12.64
N PHE A 533 36.95 6.04 11.97
CA PHE A 533 35.68 6.75 12.06
C PHE A 533 34.60 5.95 12.80
N LYS A 534 34.94 4.81 13.42
CA LYS A 534 34.03 3.98 14.25
C LYS A 534 32.74 3.53 13.54
N THR A 535 32.76 3.50 12.21
CA THR A 535 31.65 2.98 11.41
C THR A 535 31.64 1.46 11.48
N SER A 536 30.50 0.84 11.17
CA SER A 536 30.52 -0.57 10.77
C SER A 536 30.98 -0.69 9.31
N LEU A 537 31.06 -1.92 8.82
CA LEU A 537 31.54 -2.23 7.47
C LEU A 537 30.36 -2.12 6.47
N PRO A 538 30.51 -1.41 5.35
CA PRO A 538 29.49 -1.39 4.30
C PRO A 538 29.55 -2.68 3.44
N PRO A 539 28.49 -3.02 2.68
CA PRO A 539 28.54 -4.08 1.68
C PRO A 539 29.68 -3.85 0.66
N PRO A 540 30.36 -4.91 0.18
CA PRO A 540 30.16 -6.34 0.46
C PRO A 540 30.85 -6.83 1.73
N HIS A 541 31.56 -5.98 2.46
CA HIS A 541 32.36 -6.34 3.63
C HIS A 541 31.53 -6.57 4.90
N ASN A 542 30.21 -6.74 4.75
CA ASN A 542 29.28 -7.08 5.81
C ASN A 542 28.43 -8.30 5.42
N PRO A 543 28.97 -9.52 5.60
CA PRO A 543 28.29 -10.78 5.28
C PRO A 543 26.99 -10.99 6.05
N TRP A 544 26.11 -11.87 5.55
CA TRP A 544 24.83 -12.19 6.18
C TRP A 544 24.97 -13.18 7.36
N PHE A 545 25.73 -12.79 8.38
CA PHE A 545 26.02 -13.63 9.54
C PHE A 545 24.78 -14.07 10.34
N LEU A 546 23.66 -13.36 10.24
CA LEU A 546 22.40 -13.78 10.89
C LEU A 546 21.88 -15.10 10.31
N ASP A 547 22.08 -15.34 9.01
CA ASP A 547 21.50 -16.47 8.31
C ASP A 547 22.37 -17.74 8.43
N LEU A 548 23.65 -17.63 8.84
CA LEU A 548 24.55 -18.77 8.98
C LEU A 548 24.25 -19.58 10.24
N PRO A 549 23.86 -20.86 10.13
CA PRO A 549 23.60 -21.69 11.31
C PRO A 549 24.87 -21.90 12.14
N ILE A 550 24.76 -21.74 13.46
CA ILE A 550 25.92 -21.92 14.36
C ILE A 550 26.48 -23.34 14.30
N GLU A 551 25.64 -24.33 13.97
CA GLU A 551 26.01 -25.74 13.84
C GLU A 551 27.00 -26.01 12.71
N TRP A 552 27.08 -25.12 11.71
CA TRP A 552 27.98 -25.23 10.56
C TRP A 552 29.36 -24.68 10.86
N VAL A 553 29.45 -23.72 11.79
CA VAL A 553 30.65 -22.92 12.05
C VAL A 553 31.86 -23.78 12.42
N PRO A 554 31.81 -24.77 13.34
CA PRO A 554 32.99 -25.54 13.72
C PRO A 554 33.69 -26.24 12.53
N SER A 555 32.91 -26.76 11.58
CA SER A 555 33.46 -27.43 10.40
C SER A 555 33.87 -26.43 9.32
N LEU A 556 33.15 -25.32 9.19
CA LEU A 556 33.55 -24.22 8.32
C LEU A 556 34.90 -23.62 8.74
N LEU A 557 35.17 -23.45 10.05
CA LEU A 557 36.45 -22.93 10.54
C LEU A 557 37.63 -23.82 10.11
N LYS A 558 37.46 -25.14 10.16
CA LYS A 558 38.48 -26.11 9.68
C LYS A 558 38.69 -26.02 8.18
N LEU A 559 37.64 -25.80 7.40
CA LEU A 559 37.75 -25.61 5.94
C LEU A 559 38.51 -24.31 5.62
N ILE A 560 38.17 -23.22 6.30
CA ILE A 560 38.84 -21.92 6.15
C ILE A 560 40.33 -22.03 6.49
N GLU A 561 40.69 -22.72 7.58
CA GLU A 561 42.09 -22.90 7.99
C GLU A 561 42.94 -23.63 6.92
N ASN A 562 42.33 -24.58 6.19
CA ASN A 562 42.98 -25.33 5.12
C ASN A 562 42.91 -24.66 3.75
N SER A 563 42.30 -23.48 3.65
CA SER A 563 42.13 -22.75 2.40
C SER A 563 43.40 -21.98 2.00
N LYS A 564 43.49 -21.59 0.72
CA LYS A 564 44.63 -20.85 0.17
C LYS A 564 44.20 -19.45 -0.28
N ILE A 565 45.11 -18.49 -0.14
CA ILE A 565 44.91 -17.13 -0.66
C ILE A 565 45.85 -16.90 -1.84
N GLU A 566 45.27 -16.52 -2.97
CA GLU A 566 45.93 -16.37 -4.26
C GLU A 566 45.58 -15.02 -4.88
N ASP A 567 46.33 -14.60 -5.90
CA ASP A 567 45.99 -13.39 -6.65
C ASP A 567 44.73 -13.62 -7.48
N PHE A 568 43.90 -12.58 -7.60
CA PHE A 568 42.68 -12.66 -8.40
C PHE A 568 42.97 -13.08 -9.85
N GLY A 569 42.13 -13.97 -10.40
CA GLY A 569 42.29 -14.50 -11.75
C GLY A 569 43.25 -15.69 -11.87
N THR A 570 43.76 -16.21 -10.75
CA THR A 570 44.48 -17.49 -10.75
C THR A 570 43.51 -18.64 -11.03
N CYS A 571 43.59 -19.22 -12.23
CA CYS A 571 42.80 -20.39 -12.64
C CYS A 571 43.70 -21.63 -12.80
N HIS A 572 43.26 -22.76 -12.29
CA HIS A 572 43.96 -24.04 -12.38
C HIS A 572 43.40 -24.96 -13.47
N ASN A 573 42.18 -24.72 -13.92
CA ASN A 573 41.58 -25.40 -15.07
C ASN A 573 41.36 -24.42 -16.23
N THR A 574 41.48 -24.94 -17.45
CA THR A 574 41.21 -24.18 -18.69
C THR A 574 39.72 -24.19 -18.97
N GLU A 575 38.95 -23.28 -18.36
CA GLU A 575 37.65 -22.87 -18.89
C GLU A 575 37.14 -21.56 -18.26
N HIS A 576 36.59 -20.71 -19.14
CA HIS A 576 35.87 -19.45 -18.94
C HIS A 576 36.68 -18.15 -18.83
N GLU A 577 36.71 -17.43 -19.95
CA GLU A 577 36.89 -15.98 -19.97
C GLU A 577 35.69 -15.32 -19.27
N TYR A 578 35.96 -14.42 -18.34
CA TYR A 578 34.95 -13.52 -17.80
C TYR A 578 34.44 -12.64 -18.95
N ASP A 579 33.14 -12.66 -19.23
CA ASP A 579 32.55 -11.71 -20.18
C ASP A 579 32.91 -10.29 -19.73
N ALA A 580 33.79 -9.64 -20.49
CA ALA A 580 34.26 -8.28 -20.23
C ALA A 580 33.13 -7.23 -20.24
N GLU A 581 31.93 -7.63 -20.70
CA GLU A 581 30.73 -6.80 -20.80
C GLU A 581 29.78 -6.93 -19.59
N LEU A 582 30.00 -7.88 -18.67
CA LEU A 582 29.10 -8.12 -17.54
C LEU A 582 29.41 -7.20 -16.34
N GLN A 583 28.48 -6.31 -15.98
CA GLN A 583 28.58 -5.51 -14.74
C GLN A 583 28.03 -6.29 -13.55
N ALA A 584 28.88 -7.13 -12.96
CA ALA A 584 28.55 -7.88 -11.75
C ALA A 584 28.95 -7.13 -10.49
N SER A 585 28.07 -7.17 -9.48
CA SER A 585 28.34 -6.73 -8.12
C SER A 585 28.38 -7.95 -7.19
N PRO A 586 29.05 -7.87 -6.04
CA PRO A 586 30.11 -6.90 -5.74
C PRO A 586 31.36 -7.07 -6.62
N ILE A 587 32.17 -6.01 -6.69
CA ILE A 587 33.46 -6.01 -7.39
C ILE A 587 34.40 -7.03 -6.72
N SER A 588 35.13 -7.79 -7.53
CA SER A 588 36.10 -8.76 -6.99
C SER A 588 37.27 -8.06 -6.30
N GLU A 589 37.75 -8.67 -5.21
CA GLU A 589 38.93 -8.22 -4.48
C GLU A 589 40.21 -8.45 -5.29
N ARG A 590 41.31 -7.80 -4.88
CA ARG A 590 42.65 -7.99 -5.49
C ARG A 590 43.18 -9.44 -5.35
N ARG A 591 42.70 -10.16 -4.35
CA ARG A 591 43.07 -11.54 -4.01
C ARG A 591 41.81 -12.37 -3.82
N GLN A 592 41.92 -13.68 -3.97
CA GLN A 592 40.80 -14.62 -3.85
C GLN A 592 41.09 -15.71 -2.82
N LEU A 593 40.02 -16.21 -2.19
CA LEU A 593 40.07 -17.33 -1.25
C LEU A 593 39.66 -18.61 -1.99
N ARG A 594 40.55 -19.61 -2.02
CA ARG A 594 40.31 -20.91 -2.65
C ARG A 594 40.10 -21.98 -1.59
N ILE A 595 38.94 -22.63 -1.63
CA ILE A 595 38.63 -23.83 -0.84
C ILE A 595 38.81 -25.04 -1.74
N ILE A 596 39.85 -25.84 -1.46
CA ILE A 596 40.21 -27.02 -2.24
C ILE A 596 39.13 -28.09 -2.11
N ASP A 597 38.73 -28.72 -3.22
CA ASP A 597 37.62 -29.71 -3.28
C ASP A 597 36.27 -29.17 -2.73
N GLY A 598 36.13 -27.84 -2.59
CA GLY A 598 34.95 -27.21 -1.97
C GLY A 598 33.65 -27.38 -2.77
N ALA A 599 33.75 -27.67 -4.07
CA ALA A 599 32.63 -27.88 -4.99
C ALA A 599 32.64 -29.29 -5.61
N LYS A 600 33.43 -30.22 -5.05
CA LYS A 600 33.56 -31.58 -5.57
C LYS A 600 32.22 -32.30 -5.68
N ASN A 601 32.01 -33.00 -6.79
CA ASN A 601 30.77 -33.71 -7.12
C ASN A 601 29.51 -32.81 -7.24
N TRP A 602 29.65 -31.47 -7.27
CA TRP A 602 28.52 -30.57 -7.44
C TRP A 602 28.00 -30.59 -8.88
N SER A 603 26.67 -30.46 -9.05
CA SER A 603 26.02 -30.34 -10.36
C SER A 603 24.82 -29.41 -10.27
N SER A 604 24.59 -28.59 -11.30
CA SER A 604 23.43 -27.68 -11.37
C SER A 604 22.09 -28.41 -11.34
N LYS A 605 22.04 -29.67 -11.81
CA LYS A 605 20.83 -30.50 -11.82
C LYS A 605 20.25 -30.76 -10.42
N MET A 606 21.08 -30.64 -9.38
CA MET A 606 20.63 -30.76 -7.98
C MET A 606 19.62 -29.66 -7.60
N MET A 607 19.62 -28.53 -8.32
CA MET A 607 18.65 -27.44 -8.13
C MET A 607 17.31 -27.68 -8.82
N ASP A 608 17.24 -28.62 -9.78
CA ASP A 608 15.99 -29.00 -10.44
C ASP A 608 15.13 -29.92 -9.56
N GLU A 609 15.70 -30.44 -8.46
CA GLU A 609 15.02 -31.32 -7.51
C GLU A 609 14.09 -30.53 -6.58
N ILE A 610 12.94 -31.11 -6.26
CA ILE A 610 11.97 -30.51 -5.34
C ILE A 610 12.35 -30.87 -3.90
N PRO A 611 12.29 -29.92 -2.94
CA PRO A 611 12.57 -30.20 -1.54
C PRO A 611 11.78 -31.40 -0.99
N SER A 612 12.47 -32.37 -0.39
CA SER A 612 11.87 -33.48 0.34
C SER A 612 11.45 -33.04 1.75
N GLU A 613 10.25 -33.42 2.19
CA GLU A 613 9.78 -33.17 3.56
C GLU A 613 10.58 -33.95 4.62
N ASN A 614 11.27 -35.03 4.23
CA ASN A 614 12.05 -35.89 5.12
C ASN A 614 13.50 -35.98 4.63
N ILE A 615 14.37 -35.10 5.14
CA ILE A 615 15.82 -35.17 4.89
C ILE A 615 16.45 -36.10 5.94
N THR A 616 17.04 -37.21 5.48
CA THR A 616 17.69 -38.19 6.37
C THR A 616 19.18 -37.89 6.56
N LYS A 617 19.79 -38.42 7.63
CA LYS A 617 21.24 -38.29 7.85
C LYS A 617 22.06 -38.92 6.71
N GLU A 618 21.61 -40.03 6.13
CA GLU A 618 22.27 -40.67 4.98
C GLU A 618 22.29 -39.78 3.72
N MET A 619 21.25 -38.96 3.51
CA MET A 619 21.25 -37.99 2.42
C MET A 619 22.30 -36.89 2.64
N LEU A 620 22.47 -36.45 3.90
CA LEU A 620 23.44 -35.42 4.27
C LEU A 620 24.90 -35.91 4.21
N GLU A 621 25.14 -37.21 4.36
CA GLU A 621 26.47 -37.82 4.20
C GLU A 621 26.96 -37.81 2.74
N ASN A 622 26.04 -37.74 1.77
CA ASN A 622 26.34 -37.74 0.34
C ASN A 622 26.30 -36.34 -0.30
N CYS A 623 26.33 -35.27 0.51
CA CYS A 623 26.38 -33.91 0.01
C CYS A 623 27.67 -33.63 -0.80
N PRO A 624 27.63 -32.72 -1.78
CA PRO A 624 28.83 -32.30 -2.51
C PRO A 624 29.83 -31.58 -1.59
N GLY A 625 31.06 -31.43 -2.06
CA GLY A 625 32.16 -30.80 -1.32
C GLY A 625 32.72 -31.64 -0.17
N ILE A 626 33.58 -31.01 0.64
CA ILE A 626 34.27 -31.63 1.79
C ILE A 626 33.81 -31.03 3.13
N GLY A 627 34.03 -31.76 4.22
CA GLY A 627 33.83 -31.24 5.58
C GLY A 627 32.39 -31.31 6.11
N ASN A 628 31.53 -32.18 5.57
CA ASN A 628 30.10 -32.28 5.92
C ASN A 628 29.81 -32.87 7.33
N GLU A 629 30.79 -32.92 8.23
CA GLU A 629 30.61 -33.33 9.63
C GLU A 629 30.00 -32.18 10.43
N LEU A 630 28.68 -32.11 10.54
CA LEU A 630 27.98 -31.01 11.22
C LEU A 630 27.75 -31.30 12.71
N ALA A 631 27.66 -30.23 13.50
CA ALA A 631 27.17 -30.37 14.87
C ALA A 631 25.69 -30.81 14.87
N GLU A 632 25.28 -31.55 15.89
CA GLU A 632 23.88 -31.98 16.02
C GLU A 632 22.93 -30.78 16.17
N PRO A 633 21.74 -30.82 15.54
CA PRO A 633 20.73 -29.76 15.62
C PRO A 633 20.40 -29.37 17.07
N ILE A 634 20.25 -28.07 17.33
CA ILE A 634 19.99 -27.57 18.69
C ILE A 634 18.48 -27.40 18.95
N PHE A 635 17.80 -26.56 18.16
CA PHE A 635 16.40 -26.19 18.41
C PHE A 635 15.38 -26.97 17.57
N SER A 636 15.82 -27.59 16.46
CA SER A 636 14.99 -28.34 15.51
C SER A 636 15.33 -29.83 15.49
N GLU A 637 14.41 -30.65 14.98
CA GLU A 637 14.66 -32.09 14.76
C GLU A 637 15.54 -32.34 13.52
N THR A 638 15.49 -31.41 12.56
CA THR A 638 16.28 -31.45 11.32
C THR A 638 17.46 -30.47 11.38
N VAL A 639 18.49 -30.73 10.58
CA VAL A 639 19.62 -29.80 10.40
C VAL A 639 19.11 -28.50 9.78
N ALA A 640 19.52 -27.36 10.35
CA ALA A 640 19.20 -26.05 9.81
C ALA A 640 19.76 -25.92 8.38
N GLU A 641 18.96 -25.36 7.46
CA GLU A 641 19.32 -25.20 6.05
C GLU A 641 19.77 -26.51 5.36
N ALA A 642 19.21 -27.66 5.80
CA ALA A 642 19.56 -28.98 5.27
C ALA A 642 19.41 -29.10 3.74
N TRP A 643 18.43 -28.40 3.15
CA TRP A 643 18.23 -28.42 1.70
C TRP A 643 19.39 -27.74 0.95
N THR A 644 19.87 -26.61 1.46
CA THR A 644 21.05 -25.91 0.95
C THR A 644 22.28 -26.81 1.00
N LEU A 645 22.47 -27.57 2.08
CA LEU A 645 23.57 -28.53 2.19
C LEU A 645 23.49 -29.65 1.16
N LEU A 646 22.30 -30.23 0.94
CA LEU A 646 22.11 -31.28 -0.06
C LEU A 646 22.47 -30.79 -1.47
N GLN A 647 22.08 -29.56 -1.81
CA GLN A 647 22.29 -29.00 -3.15
C GLN A 647 23.70 -28.48 -3.38
N HIS A 648 24.35 -27.93 -2.35
CA HIS A 648 25.58 -27.16 -2.50
C HIS A 648 26.74 -27.64 -1.63
N GLY A 649 26.48 -28.40 -0.57
CA GLY A 649 27.51 -28.82 0.38
C GLY A 649 27.89 -27.73 1.37
N LEU A 650 28.73 -28.05 2.36
CA LEU A 650 29.07 -27.10 3.42
C LEU A 650 29.79 -25.85 2.92
N ALA A 651 30.82 -26.01 2.09
CA ALA A 651 31.65 -24.87 1.64
C ALA A 651 30.86 -23.88 0.78
N LYS A 652 30.24 -24.37 -0.30
CA LYS A 652 29.44 -23.53 -1.20
C LYS A 652 28.15 -23.05 -0.53
N GLY A 653 27.47 -23.90 0.24
CA GLY A 653 26.29 -23.52 1.00
C GLY A 653 26.58 -22.39 1.98
N SER A 654 27.70 -22.45 2.71
CA SER A 654 28.13 -21.37 3.61
C SER A 654 28.43 -20.08 2.84
N ALA A 655 29.09 -20.17 1.68
CA ALA A 655 29.37 -19.01 0.84
C ALA A 655 28.08 -18.35 0.29
N LEU A 656 27.08 -19.15 -0.09
CA LEU A 656 25.76 -18.67 -0.53
C LEU A 656 25.01 -17.98 0.61
N ILE A 657 24.95 -18.61 1.79
CA ILE A 657 24.27 -18.06 2.97
C ILE A 657 24.93 -16.77 3.44
N LEU A 658 26.26 -16.67 3.39
CA LEU A 658 26.99 -15.46 3.77
C LEU A 658 26.93 -14.35 2.71
N GLY A 659 26.40 -14.62 1.51
CA GLY A 659 26.32 -13.65 0.42
C GLY A 659 27.68 -13.35 -0.23
N LEU A 660 28.55 -14.36 -0.37
CA LEU A 660 29.92 -14.19 -0.89
C LEU A 660 29.99 -14.54 -2.36
N ALA A 661 30.31 -13.58 -3.24
CA ALA A 661 30.43 -13.84 -4.68
C ALA A 661 31.56 -14.84 -4.98
N HIS A 662 31.23 -15.91 -5.70
CA HIS A 662 32.13 -17.03 -5.95
C HIS A 662 31.87 -17.72 -7.29
N HIS A 663 32.83 -18.52 -7.73
CA HIS A 663 32.73 -19.38 -8.91
C HIS A 663 33.48 -20.69 -8.67
N HIS A 664 33.27 -21.64 -9.58
CA HIS A 664 33.95 -22.93 -9.56
C HIS A 664 35.18 -22.90 -10.45
N ASP A 665 36.24 -23.58 -10.03
CA ASP A 665 37.41 -23.87 -10.85
C ASP A 665 37.71 -25.37 -10.71
N GLY A 666 37.08 -26.17 -11.57
CA GLY A 666 37.02 -27.62 -11.41
C GLY A 666 36.24 -28.02 -10.15
N ASP A 667 36.85 -28.81 -9.28
CA ASP A 667 36.28 -29.24 -7.99
C ASP A 667 36.47 -28.18 -6.87
N ASP A 668 37.23 -27.11 -7.12
CA ASP A 668 37.52 -26.06 -6.13
C ASP A 668 36.45 -24.97 -6.13
N LEU A 669 36.23 -24.38 -4.95
CA LEU A 669 35.40 -23.19 -4.78
C LEU A 669 36.28 -21.96 -4.63
N VAL A 670 36.09 -20.96 -5.50
CA VAL A 670 36.88 -19.72 -5.52
C VAL A 670 35.99 -18.54 -5.13
N ILE A 671 36.22 -17.98 -3.95
CA ILE A 671 35.49 -16.82 -3.42
C ILE A 671 36.26 -15.55 -3.77
N THR A 672 35.57 -14.64 -4.43
CA THR A 672 36.16 -13.45 -5.07
C THR A 672 35.85 -12.15 -4.34
N SER A 673 34.80 -12.11 -3.52
CA SER A 673 34.40 -10.92 -2.75
C SER A 673 33.91 -11.27 -1.35
N GLY A 674 34.10 -10.35 -0.39
CA GLY A 674 33.60 -10.45 0.99
C GLY A 674 34.33 -11.47 1.87
N TRP A 675 35.19 -12.33 1.31
CA TRP A 675 35.97 -13.29 2.07
C TRP A 675 36.92 -12.67 3.12
N PRO A 676 37.54 -11.48 2.94
CA PRO A 676 38.39 -10.91 3.97
C PRO A 676 37.62 -10.57 5.25
N ALA A 677 36.39 -10.07 5.09
CA ALA A 677 35.47 -9.78 6.19
C ALA A 677 35.11 -11.05 6.99
N VAL A 678 34.93 -12.17 6.29
CA VAL A 678 34.69 -13.47 6.92
C VAL A 678 35.90 -13.96 7.72
N LEU A 679 37.11 -13.81 7.17
CA LEU A 679 38.35 -14.17 7.90
C LEU A 679 38.50 -13.33 9.17
N GLU A 680 38.36 -12.01 9.08
CA GLU A 680 38.44 -11.10 10.21
C GLU A 680 37.36 -11.40 11.27
N GLY A 681 36.11 -11.63 10.82
CA GLY A 681 34.99 -11.96 11.71
C GLY A 681 35.16 -13.28 12.47
N PHE A 682 35.84 -14.26 11.87
CA PHE A 682 36.16 -15.54 12.50
C PHE A 682 37.52 -15.58 13.21
N GLY A 683 38.27 -14.47 13.23
CA GLY A 683 39.51 -14.33 13.98
C GLY A 683 40.75 -14.90 13.29
N PHE A 684 40.73 -14.95 11.95
CA PHE A 684 41.86 -15.30 11.11
C PHE A 684 42.59 -14.05 10.60
N SER A 685 43.86 -14.24 10.24
CA SER A 685 44.68 -13.25 9.55
C SER A 685 45.49 -13.92 8.45
N ILE A 686 46.10 -13.09 7.61
CA ILE A 686 46.78 -13.48 6.40
C ILE A 686 48.29 -13.26 6.60
N ASP A 687 49.08 -14.31 6.40
CA ASP A 687 50.54 -14.24 6.31
C ASP A 687 51.00 -14.78 4.95
N GLY A 688 51.31 -13.86 4.03
CA GLY A 688 51.55 -14.18 2.62
C GLY A 688 50.33 -14.85 1.97
N ASN A 689 50.43 -16.14 1.68
CA ASN A 689 49.37 -16.96 1.05
C ASN A 689 48.70 -17.94 2.03
N LYS A 690 49.09 -17.91 3.31
CA LYS A 690 48.57 -18.80 4.35
C LYS A 690 47.63 -18.06 5.27
N ILE A 691 46.63 -18.78 5.76
CA ILE A 691 45.67 -18.31 6.76
C ILE A 691 46.18 -18.75 8.13
N ILE A 692 46.26 -17.80 9.06
CA ILE A 692 46.70 -18.05 10.44
C ILE A 692 45.57 -17.67 11.37
N LYS A 693 45.23 -18.57 12.29
CA LYS A 693 44.25 -18.33 13.34
C LYS A 693 44.88 -17.51 14.48
N ILE A 694 44.36 -16.32 14.75
CA ILE A 694 44.85 -15.45 15.83
C ILE A 694 44.05 -15.65 17.12
N VAL A 695 42.74 -15.87 16.99
CA VAL A 695 41.82 -16.04 18.13
C VAL A 695 41.32 -17.49 18.16
N ASN A 696 41.17 -18.07 19.34
CA ASN A 696 40.57 -19.40 19.51
C ASN A 696 39.04 -19.36 19.28
N SER A 697 38.62 -19.15 18.04
CA SER A 697 37.21 -19.06 17.68
C SER A 697 36.46 -20.38 17.89
N ASP A 698 37.11 -21.55 17.82
CA ASP A 698 36.46 -22.84 18.07
C ASP A 698 35.89 -22.90 19.49
N GLU A 699 36.67 -22.49 20.48
CA GLU A 699 36.26 -22.47 21.89
C GLU A 699 35.06 -21.54 22.10
N ILE A 700 35.06 -20.36 21.48
CA ILE A 700 33.98 -19.36 21.61
C ILE A 700 32.67 -19.90 21.03
N PHE A 701 32.71 -20.53 19.84
CA PHE A 701 31.52 -21.09 19.21
C PHE A 701 31.02 -22.35 19.92
N ASN A 702 31.92 -23.27 20.29
CA ASN A 702 31.55 -24.49 21.01
C ASN A 702 30.93 -24.19 22.38
N LEU A 703 31.51 -23.23 23.13
CA LEU A 703 30.93 -22.78 24.40
C LEU A 703 29.51 -22.22 24.20
N LYS A 704 29.27 -21.47 23.12
CA LYS A 704 27.93 -20.96 22.82
C LYS A 704 26.96 -22.09 22.44
N ILE A 705 27.40 -23.06 21.65
CA ILE A 705 26.59 -24.23 21.27
C ILE A 705 26.17 -25.01 22.53
N GLU A 706 27.10 -25.24 23.47
CA GLU A 706 26.81 -25.88 24.74
C GLU A 706 25.79 -25.09 25.56
N GLN A 707 25.96 -23.76 25.69
CA GLN A 707 25.00 -22.89 26.36
C GLN A 707 23.59 -22.96 25.74
N LEU A 708 23.49 -23.01 24.41
CA LEU A 708 22.20 -23.12 23.72
C LEU A 708 21.55 -24.49 23.92
N ARG A 709 22.35 -25.57 23.98
CA ARG A 709 21.85 -26.92 24.31
C ARG A 709 21.33 -27.01 25.74
N GLU A 710 22.05 -26.43 26.69
CA GLU A 710 21.56 -26.32 28.08
C GLU A 710 20.26 -25.52 28.16
N ALA A 711 20.17 -24.39 27.44
CA ALA A 711 18.96 -23.61 27.35
C ALA A 711 17.78 -24.43 26.76
N LYS A 712 18.01 -25.18 25.67
CA LYS A 712 17.00 -26.05 25.06
C LYS A 712 16.46 -27.08 26.03
N LEU A 713 17.32 -27.75 26.79
CA LEU A 713 16.90 -28.75 27.79
C LEU A 713 15.94 -28.14 28.83
N VAL A 714 16.27 -26.95 29.33
CA VAL A 714 15.43 -26.22 30.31
C VAL A 714 14.10 -25.80 29.69
N LEU A 715 14.11 -25.33 28.44
CA LEU A 715 12.90 -24.93 27.71
C LEU A 715 11.99 -26.13 27.42
N ASP A 716 12.54 -27.28 27.04
CA ASP A 716 11.79 -28.50 26.76
C ASP A 716 11.17 -29.12 28.00
N GLU A 717 11.89 -29.11 29.12
CA GLU A 717 11.37 -29.54 30.41
C GLU A 717 10.14 -28.69 30.81
N GLU A 718 10.25 -27.37 30.64
CA GLU A 718 9.15 -26.45 30.96
C GLU A 718 7.98 -26.55 29.95
N ASN A 719 8.26 -26.71 28.66
CA ASN A 719 7.24 -26.92 27.64
C ASN A 719 6.48 -28.23 27.88
N SER A 720 7.16 -29.30 28.28
CA SER A 720 6.55 -30.58 28.64
C SER A 720 5.65 -30.43 29.87
N ARG A 721 6.13 -29.75 30.92
CA ARG A 721 5.36 -29.44 32.13
C ARG A 721 4.10 -28.63 31.81
N LYS A 722 4.22 -27.58 30.99
CA LYS A 722 3.08 -26.76 30.53
C LYS A 722 2.09 -27.59 29.72
N GLY A 723 2.57 -28.46 28.83
CA GLY A 723 1.72 -29.36 28.06
C GLY A 723 0.93 -30.35 28.92
N GLU A 724 1.54 -30.89 29.98
CA GLU A 724 0.84 -31.73 30.97
C GLU A 724 -0.19 -30.93 31.77
N LEU A 725 0.17 -29.73 32.24
CA LEU A 725 -0.74 -28.83 32.94
C LEU A 725 -1.96 -28.45 32.07
N GLU A 726 -1.74 -28.18 30.79
CA GLU A 726 -2.81 -27.90 29.83
C GLU A 726 -3.73 -29.09 29.60
N LYS A 727 -3.21 -30.33 29.54
CA LYS A 727 -4.03 -31.55 29.46
C LYS A 727 -4.91 -31.71 30.69
N ILE A 728 -4.37 -31.46 31.87
CA ILE A 728 -5.13 -31.52 33.13
C ILE A 728 -6.22 -30.42 33.13
N ARG A 729 -5.85 -29.18 32.81
CA ARG A 729 -6.80 -28.04 32.70
C ARG A 729 -7.89 -28.30 31.66
N ALA A 730 -7.55 -28.86 30.51
CA ALA A 730 -8.50 -29.23 29.46
C ALA A 730 -9.48 -30.31 29.95
N THR A 731 -9.01 -31.31 30.69
CA THR A 731 -9.88 -32.37 31.24
C THR A 731 -10.89 -31.78 32.22
N HIS A 732 -10.44 -30.92 33.13
CA HIS A 732 -11.34 -30.23 34.08
C HIS A 732 -12.28 -29.25 33.40
N ARG A 733 -11.81 -28.52 32.38
CA ARG A 733 -12.63 -27.63 31.54
C ARG A 733 -13.73 -28.41 30.84
N ILE A 734 -13.41 -29.51 30.17
CA ILE A 734 -14.37 -30.35 29.44
C ILE A 734 -15.40 -30.97 30.41
N ALA A 735 -14.97 -31.43 31.58
CA ALA A 735 -15.87 -31.96 32.60
C ALA A 735 -16.85 -30.89 33.11
N ALA A 736 -16.36 -29.67 33.37
CA ALA A 736 -17.16 -28.55 33.83
C ALA A 736 -18.13 -28.03 32.75
N GLU A 737 -17.67 -27.92 31.50
CA GLU A 737 -18.51 -27.56 30.35
C GLU A 737 -19.60 -28.62 30.10
N THR A 738 -19.26 -29.91 30.19
CA THR A 738 -20.22 -31.01 30.01
C THR A 738 -21.28 -31.01 31.11
N GLY A 739 -20.88 -30.81 32.37
CA GLY A 739 -21.81 -30.70 33.50
C GLY A 739 -22.68 -29.43 33.46
N ALA A 740 -22.18 -28.32 32.90
CA ALA A 740 -22.99 -27.12 32.65
C ALA A 740 -24.01 -27.33 31.51
N ARG A 741 -23.62 -28.03 30.44
CA ARG A 741 -24.54 -28.40 29.33
C ARG A 741 -25.65 -29.34 29.79
N GLN A 742 -25.34 -30.32 30.63
CA GLN A 742 -26.35 -31.23 31.21
C GLN A 742 -27.36 -30.49 32.11
N ARG A 743 -26.96 -29.35 32.71
CA ARG A 743 -27.84 -28.48 33.50
C ARG A 743 -28.65 -27.49 32.66
N GLY A 744 -28.56 -27.55 31.33
CA GLY A 744 -29.31 -26.68 30.41
C GLY A 744 -28.84 -25.23 30.39
N MET A 745 -27.61 -24.95 30.84
CA MET A 745 -27.03 -23.60 30.85
C MET A 745 -26.72 -23.11 29.44
N ASN A 746 -26.71 -21.77 29.26
CA ASN A 746 -26.40 -21.18 27.96
C ASN A 746 -24.90 -21.36 27.60
N ILE A 747 -24.56 -21.13 26.34
CA ILE A 747 -23.20 -21.37 25.81
C ILE A 747 -22.16 -20.47 26.50
N ALA A 748 -22.50 -19.21 26.80
CA ALA A 748 -21.58 -18.25 27.41
C ALA A 748 -21.28 -18.58 28.90
N GLU A 749 -22.29 -19.03 29.64
CA GLU A 749 -22.17 -19.49 31.02
C GLU A 749 -21.37 -20.78 31.11
N THR A 750 -21.58 -21.69 30.14
CA THR A 750 -20.82 -22.95 30.01
C THR A 750 -19.34 -22.67 29.79
N ASP A 751 -18.99 -21.77 28.87
CA ASP A 751 -17.60 -21.39 28.60
C ASP A 751 -16.94 -20.68 29.80
N LYS A 752 -17.70 -19.85 30.53
CA LYS A 752 -17.20 -19.17 31.73
C LYS A 752 -16.89 -20.17 32.84
N ILE A 753 -17.80 -21.10 33.11
CA ILE A 753 -17.59 -22.19 34.07
C ILE A 753 -16.40 -23.07 33.65
N GLY A 754 -16.24 -23.33 32.35
CA GLY A 754 -15.09 -24.06 31.81
C GLY A 754 -13.76 -23.34 32.06
N LYS A 755 -13.71 -22.01 31.87
CA LYS A 755 -12.52 -21.19 32.16
C LYS A 755 -12.23 -21.11 33.66
N ASP A 756 -13.24 -20.92 34.49
CA ASP A 756 -13.08 -20.85 35.94
C ASP A 756 -12.55 -22.18 36.51
N ALA A 757 -13.03 -23.32 35.97
CA ALA A 757 -12.53 -24.65 36.32
C ALA A 757 -11.10 -24.93 35.83
N ALA A 758 -10.69 -24.36 34.69
CA ALA A 758 -9.30 -24.44 34.25
C ALA A 758 -8.39 -23.58 35.14
N ASN A 759 -8.85 -22.39 35.52
CA ASN A 759 -8.11 -21.45 36.36
C ASN A 759 -8.01 -21.86 37.83
N SER A 760 -8.89 -22.76 38.31
CA SER A 760 -8.78 -23.30 39.66
C SER A 760 -7.58 -24.22 39.86
N ILE A 761 -6.89 -24.62 38.78
CA ILE A 761 -5.65 -25.40 38.83
C ILE A 761 -4.46 -24.45 38.92
N PRO A 762 -3.80 -24.33 40.10
CA PRO A 762 -2.66 -23.44 40.28
C PRO A 762 -1.46 -23.91 39.44
N ASP A 763 -0.73 -22.97 38.87
CA ASP A 763 0.55 -23.23 38.21
C ASP A 763 1.68 -22.96 39.22
N GLU A 764 2.43 -24.00 39.59
CA GLU A 764 3.57 -23.89 40.50
C GLU A 764 4.77 -23.17 39.87
N GLY A 765 4.76 -22.99 38.54
CA GLY A 765 5.83 -22.36 37.77
C GLY A 765 6.99 -23.33 37.44
N PRO A 766 8.05 -22.83 36.77
CA PRO A 766 9.23 -23.64 36.46
C PRO A 766 10.00 -23.99 37.74
N LYS A 767 10.73 -25.12 37.72
CA LYS A 767 11.58 -25.60 38.83
C LYS A 767 12.62 -24.56 39.26
N ASP A 768 13.19 -23.85 38.29
CA ASP A 768 14.15 -22.75 38.49
C ASP A 768 13.77 -21.58 37.58
N LYS A 769 13.24 -20.51 38.17
CA LYS A 769 12.76 -19.33 37.45
C LYS A 769 13.89 -18.54 36.80
N GLU A 770 15.05 -18.45 37.45
CA GLU A 770 16.19 -17.67 36.95
C GLU A 770 16.82 -18.37 35.75
N LYS A 771 17.03 -19.70 35.84
CA LYS A 771 17.54 -20.49 34.71
C LYS A 771 16.58 -20.51 33.54
N TYR A 772 15.27 -20.61 33.78
CA TYR A 772 14.28 -20.54 32.71
C TYR A 772 14.31 -19.19 32.00
N LEU A 773 14.37 -18.08 32.75
CA LEU A 773 14.50 -16.74 32.18
C LEU A 773 15.79 -16.59 31.37
N ALA A 774 16.92 -17.07 31.89
CA ALA A 774 18.20 -17.05 31.17
C ALA A 774 18.14 -17.88 29.88
N ALA A 775 17.51 -19.05 29.90
CA ALA A 775 17.31 -19.90 28.72
C ALA A 775 16.45 -19.21 27.66
N GLN A 776 15.37 -18.53 28.06
CA GLN A 776 14.52 -17.72 27.16
C GLN A 776 15.31 -16.58 26.50
N ILE A 777 16.14 -15.88 27.28
CA ILE A 777 17.01 -14.81 26.75
C ILE A 777 18.03 -15.39 25.78
N HIS A 778 18.67 -16.52 26.09
CA HIS A 778 19.68 -17.13 25.23
C HIS A 778 19.12 -17.63 23.89
N GLU A 779 17.92 -18.23 23.89
CA GLU A 779 17.22 -18.63 22.66
C GLU A 779 16.85 -17.39 21.82
N ASP A 780 16.24 -16.38 22.44
CA ASP A 780 15.81 -15.17 21.73
C ASP A 780 16.99 -14.35 21.19
N ASP A 781 18.08 -14.25 21.96
CA ASP A 781 19.31 -13.62 21.51
C ASP A 781 19.89 -14.33 20.29
N TYR A 782 19.90 -15.67 20.27
CA TYR A 782 20.37 -16.41 19.10
C TYR A 782 19.43 -16.24 17.89
N LEU A 783 18.11 -16.26 18.10
CA LEU A 783 17.15 -16.07 17.01
C LEU A 783 17.15 -14.66 16.42
N VAL A 784 17.61 -13.65 17.17
CA VAL A 784 17.67 -12.24 16.72
C VAL A 784 19.05 -11.86 16.21
N ASP A 785 20.11 -12.31 16.87
CA ASP A 785 21.49 -11.89 16.56
C ASP A 785 22.31 -12.98 15.83
N GLY A 786 21.83 -14.23 15.78
CA GLY A 786 22.55 -15.33 15.16
C GLY A 786 23.96 -15.48 15.71
N ILE A 787 24.94 -15.63 14.81
CA ILE A 787 26.36 -15.73 15.17
C ILE A 787 27.09 -14.39 15.29
N ILE A 788 26.44 -13.26 14.99
CA ILE A 788 27.09 -11.94 15.02
C ILE A 788 27.53 -11.55 16.44
N ALA A 789 26.84 -12.07 17.47
CA ALA A 789 27.19 -11.84 18.86
C ALA A 789 28.57 -12.44 19.22
N GLN A 790 28.94 -13.55 18.58
CA GLN A 790 30.26 -14.19 18.74
C GLN A 790 31.31 -13.44 17.93
N ILE A 791 30.96 -13.01 16.72
CA ILE A 791 31.84 -12.21 15.85
C ILE A 791 32.26 -10.92 16.56
N ARG A 792 31.33 -10.22 17.21
CA ARG A 792 31.60 -9.02 18.03
C ARG A 792 32.53 -9.27 19.22
N LYS A 793 32.71 -10.52 19.67
CA LYS A 793 33.69 -10.89 20.70
C LYS A 793 35.06 -11.23 20.12
N ILE A 794 35.10 -11.68 18.86
CA ILE A 794 36.31 -12.14 18.17
C ILE A 794 37.03 -10.97 17.52
N SER A 795 36.30 -10.16 16.75
CA SER A 795 36.86 -9.06 15.95
C SER A 795 36.77 -7.71 16.71
N PRO A 796 37.81 -6.87 16.64
CA PRO A 796 37.80 -5.53 17.25
C PRO A 796 37.00 -4.50 16.44
N LEU A 797 36.55 -4.85 15.23
CA LEU A 797 35.76 -3.96 14.37
C LEU A 797 34.30 -3.88 14.85
N ARG A 798 33.60 -2.82 14.47
CA ARG A 798 32.16 -2.70 14.74
C ARG A 798 31.38 -3.51 13.69
N TRP A 799 30.59 -4.47 14.14
CA TRP A 799 29.73 -5.31 13.28
C TRP A 799 28.26 -5.04 13.52
N GLU A 800 27.50 -4.85 12.44
CA GLU A 800 26.04 -4.66 12.44
C GLU A 800 25.37 -5.60 11.44
N HIS A 801 24.10 -5.91 11.65
CA HIS A 801 23.35 -6.80 10.77
C HIS A 801 23.22 -6.24 9.36
N SER A 802 23.60 -7.03 8.36
CA SER A 802 23.45 -6.67 6.95
C SER A 802 22.00 -6.83 6.46
N ALA A 803 21.31 -7.91 6.85
CA ALA A 803 19.93 -8.19 6.45
C ALA A 803 19.07 -8.73 7.62
N PRO A 804 18.80 -7.93 8.67
CA PRO A 804 18.11 -8.42 9.86
C PRO A 804 16.62 -8.73 9.63
N ILE A 805 16.00 -8.11 8.62
CA ILE A 805 14.58 -8.28 8.30
C ILE A 805 14.41 -8.46 6.80
N ARG A 806 13.68 -9.51 6.43
CA ARG A 806 13.15 -9.74 5.10
C ARG A 806 11.64 -9.62 5.08
N VAL A 807 11.09 -9.09 3.99
CA VAL A 807 9.66 -8.83 3.82
C VAL A 807 9.06 -9.89 2.91
N GLY A 808 8.23 -10.77 3.49
CA GLY A 808 7.45 -11.71 2.72
C GLY A 808 6.49 -10.99 1.78
N SER A 809 6.33 -11.50 0.56
CA SER A 809 5.48 -10.84 -0.43
C SER A 809 4.94 -11.80 -1.49
N ARG A 810 3.86 -11.37 -2.14
CA ARG A 810 3.27 -12.06 -3.29
C ARG A 810 2.61 -11.10 -4.25
N MET A 811 2.37 -11.55 -5.47
CA MET A 811 1.63 -10.77 -6.44
C MET A 811 0.18 -10.54 -5.98
N GLY A 812 -0.20 -9.27 -5.91
CA GLY A 812 -1.57 -8.79 -5.83
C GLY A 812 -2.10 -8.63 -7.25
N ARG A 813 -2.49 -7.42 -7.64
CA ARG A 813 -3.09 -7.13 -8.95
C ARG A 813 -2.01 -6.65 -9.93
N PRO A 814 -2.01 -7.09 -11.19
CA PRO A 814 -1.16 -6.49 -12.21
C PRO A 814 -1.48 -5.00 -12.43
N GLU A 815 -0.56 -4.29 -13.09
CA GLU A 815 -0.79 -2.94 -13.59
C GLU A 815 -1.99 -2.86 -14.56
N LYS A 816 -2.53 -1.66 -14.75
CA LYS A 816 -3.59 -1.39 -15.73
C LYS A 816 -3.28 -0.10 -16.48
N SER A 817 -3.38 -0.13 -17.80
CA SER A 817 -3.36 1.07 -18.63
C SER A 817 -4.22 0.82 -19.87
N ALA A 818 -5.52 1.16 -19.79
CA ALA A 818 -6.47 0.88 -20.86
C ALA A 818 -7.70 1.81 -20.84
N PRO A 819 -8.33 2.06 -22.01
CA PRO A 819 -9.59 2.78 -22.08
C PRO A 819 -10.68 2.14 -21.22
N ARG A 820 -11.46 2.97 -20.50
CA ARG A 820 -12.55 2.47 -19.67
C ARG A 820 -13.77 2.17 -20.53
N ILE A 821 -13.92 0.90 -20.91
CA ILE A 821 -14.98 0.44 -21.80
C ILE A 821 -16.15 -0.14 -20.99
N MET A 822 -17.37 0.30 -21.28
CA MET A 822 -18.58 -0.35 -20.76
C MET A 822 -18.71 -1.76 -21.35
N ASN A 823 -19.29 -2.70 -20.58
CA ASN A 823 -19.62 -4.03 -21.09
C ASN A 823 -21.13 -4.15 -21.32
N PRO A 824 -21.61 -4.16 -22.58
CA PRO A 824 -20.87 -4.01 -23.84
C PRO A 824 -20.53 -2.55 -24.20
N MET A 825 -19.52 -2.38 -25.06
CA MET A 825 -19.02 -1.08 -25.53
C MET A 825 -20.13 -0.27 -26.19
N ALA A 826 -20.16 1.04 -25.93
CA ALA A 826 -21.06 1.98 -26.60
C ALA A 826 -20.30 3.24 -27.03
N HIS A 827 -20.68 3.80 -28.17
CA HIS A 827 -20.22 5.12 -28.65
C HIS A 827 -21.21 6.23 -28.25
N ILE A 828 -22.45 5.86 -27.93
CA ILE A 828 -23.52 6.81 -27.61
C ILE A 828 -24.44 6.29 -26.51
N LEU A 829 -24.86 7.21 -25.64
CA LEU A 829 -25.91 6.95 -24.65
C LEU A 829 -27.31 7.08 -25.29
N PHE A 830 -27.61 6.17 -26.21
CA PHE A 830 -28.88 6.09 -26.93
C PHE A 830 -29.47 4.69 -26.80
N PRO A 831 -30.75 4.50 -26.41
CA PRO A 831 -31.34 3.19 -26.27
C PRO A 831 -31.92 2.71 -27.60
N ILE A 832 -31.54 1.51 -28.04
CA ILE A 832 -32.13 0.85 -29.21
C ILE A 832 -32.75 -0.51 -28.87
N GLU A 833 -32.77 -0.88 -27.59
CA GLU A 833 -33.24 -2.17 -27.08
C GLU A 833 -32.64 -3.37 -27.83
N LEU A 834 -33.46 -4.10 -28.58
CA LEU A 834 -33.07 -5.24 -29.41
C LEU A 834 -33.07 -4.91 -30.91
N ASN A 835 -33.32 -3.64 -31.27
CA ASN A 835 -33.50 -3.27 -32.67
C ASN A 835 -32.20 -3.32 -33.48
N GLY A 836 -31.04 -3.15 -32.83
CA GLY A 836 -29.71 -3.23 -33.47
C GLY A 836 -29.02 -4.59 -33.39
N GLY A 837 -29.76 -5.67 -33.11
CA GLY A 837 -29.21 -7.02 -32.97
C GLY A 837 -28.31 -7.22 -31.73
N ASN A 838 -27.56 -8.33 -31.68
CA ASN A 838 -26.72 -8.69 -30.53
C ASN A 838 -25.62 -7.66 -30.23
N GLN A 839 -25.06 -7.06 -31.28
CA GLN A 839 -24.01 -6.05 -31.19
C GLN A 839 -24.55 -4.62 -30.97
N ARG A 840 -25.87 -4.44 -30.94
CA ARG A 840 -26.55 -3.15 -30.70
C ARG A 840 -26.04 -2.05 -31.63
N LEU A 841 -26.05 -2.33 -32.94
CA LEU A 841 -25.58 -1.40 -33.96
C LEU A 841 -26.70 -0.45 -34.41
N MET A 842 -26.39 0.83 -34.48
CA MET A 842 -27.31 1.86 -34.98
C MET A 842 -27.63 1.67 -36.46
N SER A 843 -26.66 1.21 -37.27
CA SER A 843 -26.86 0.96 -38.71
C SER A 843 -27.92 -0.10 -38.97
N VAL A 844 -27.96 -1.16 -38.15
CA VAL A 844 -29.00 -2.20 -38.20
C VAL A 844 -30.35 -1.67 -37.73
N ALA A 845 -30.36 -0.85 -36.67
CA ALA A 845 -31.59 -0.20 -36.21
C ALA A 845 -32.16 0.76 -37.27
N SER A 846 -31.30 1.46 -38.01
CA SER A 846 -31.66 2.41 -39.06
C SER A 846 -32.42 1.76 -40.23
N GLN A 847 -32.08 0.51 -40.59
CA GLN A 847 -32.79 -0.24 -41.63
C GLN A 847 -34.28 -0.47 -41.35
N LYS A 848 -34.70 -0.39 -40.07
CA LYS A 848 -36.10 -0.50 -39.65
C LYS A 848 -36.91 0.79 -39.82
N LYS A 849 -36.25 1.89 -40.21
CA LYS A 849 -36.76 3.27 -40.30
C LYS A 849 -37.17 3.87 -38.96
N ASP A 850 -38.17 3.27 -38.34
CA ASP A 850 -38.73 3.67 -37.04
C ASP A 850 -38.48 2.58 -36.00
N ILE A 851 -38.05 2.98 -34.80
CA ILE A 851 -37.85 2.06 -33.68
C ILE A 851 -38.73 2.45 -32.50
N ARG A 852 -39.25 1.45 -31.78
CA ARG A 852 -39.91 1.66 -30.48
C ARG A 852 -38.91 1.43 -29.36
N THR A 853 -38.76 2.43 -28.49
CA THR A 853 -37.85 2.34 -27.34
C THR A 853 -38.33 3.21 -26.18
N GLN A 854 -37.89 2.87 -24.96
CA GLN A 854 -38.22 3.60 -23.75
C GLN A 854 -37.39 4.89 -23.61
N LEU A 855 -38.05 6.05 -23.74
CA LEU A 855 -37.45 7.38 -23.67
C LEU A 855 -38.36 8.36 -22.92
N GLY A 856 -37.79 9.40 -22.32
CA GLY A 856 -38.58 10.47 -21.71
C GLY A 856 -39.34 11.28 -22.78
N ALA A 857 -40.67 11.37 -22.66
CA ALA A 857 -41.49 12.12 -23.61
C ALA A 857 -41.37 13.63 -23.37
N ARG A 858 -40.93 14.38 -24.40
CA ARG A 858 -40.76 15.84 -24.35
C ARG A 858 -41.62 16.51 -25.43
N THR A 859 -41.89 17.79 -25.28
CA THR A 859 -42.66 18.58 -26.25
C THR A 859 -41.84 19.79 -26.69
N CYS A 860 -41.84 20.07 -28.00
CA CYS A 860 -41.10 21.19 -28.56
C CYS A 860 -41.77 22.53 -28.23
N THR A 861 -41.00 23.50 -27.77
CA THR A 861 -41.49 24.85 -27.46
C THR A 861 -41.82 25.70 -28.70
N LYS A 862 -41.36 25.29 -29.90
CA LYS A 862 -41.62 26.03 -31.16
C LYS A 862 -42.77 25.48 -31.98
N CYS A 863 -42.84 24.15 -32.14
CA CYS A 863 -43.86 23.51 -32.99
C CYS A 863 -44.84 22.63 -32.22
N GLU A 864 -44.73 22.57 -30.89
CA GLU A 864 -45.63 21.85 -29.97
C GLU A 864 -45.76 20.33 -30.23
N LYS A 865 -44.93 19.78 -31.11
CA LYS A 865 -44.89 18.34 -31.39
C LYS A 865 -44.07 17.59 -30.33
N LYS A 866 -44.49 16.36 -30.03
CA LYS A 866 -43.79 15.45 -29.12
C LYS A 866 -42.48 14.95 -29.73
N SER A 867 -41.37 15.09 -29.04
CA SER A 867 -40.05 14.66 -29.47
C SER A 867 -39.31 13.97 -28.32
N PRO A 868 -38.59 12.87 -28.56
CA PRO A 868 -37.77 12.23 -27.54
C PRO A 868 -36.38 12.88 -27.37
N PHE A 869 -35.98 13.75 -28.31
CA PHE A 869 -34.67 14.42 -28.34
C PHE A 869 -34.72 15.80 -27.68
N ILE A 870 -33.58 16.27 -27.17
CA ILE A 870 -33.38 17.61 -26.56
C ILE A 870 -33.72 18.73 -27.57
N SER A 871 -33.27 18.59 -28.81
CA SER A 871 -33.66 19.45 -29.92
C SER A 871 -34.72 18.77 -30.80
N CYS A 872 -35.71 19.52 -31.26
CA CYS A 872 -36.81 18.98 -32.04
C CYS A 872 -36.35 18.41 -33.38
N HIS A 873 -36.55 17.10 -33.55
CA HIS A 873 -36.17 16.33 -34.73
C HIS A 873 -37.12 16.46 -35.94
N HIS A 874 -38.26 17.14 -35.79
CA HIS A 874 -39.22 17.25 -36.88
C HIS A 874 -38.69 18.18 -37.98
N ARG A 875 -38.57 17.66 -39.20
CA ARG A 875 -38.23 18.43 -40.40
C ARG A 875 -39.25 19.54 -40.67
N LYS A 876 -38.76 20.68 -41.15
CA LYS A 876 -39.59 21.74 -41.74
C LYS A 876 -40.20 21.18 -43.03
N LYS A 877 -41.45 21.57 -43.28
CA LYS A 877 -42.16 21.15 -44.49
C LYS A 877 -41.95 22.19 -45.59
N ASP A 878 -41.76 21.73 -46.81
CA ASP A 878 -41.73 22.57 -48.00
C ASP A 878 -43.15 23.01 -48.41
N LYS A 879 -43.26 23.71 -49.55
CA LYS A 879 -44.53 24.19 -50.10
C LYS A 879 -45.48 23.05 -50.52
N TYR A 880 -45.00 21.82 -50.64
CA TYR A 880 -45.75 20.62 -51.03
C TYR A 880 -46.07 19.72 -49.83
N GLY A 881 -45.58 20.06 -48.63
CA GLY A 881 -45.82 19.33 -47.40
C GLY A 881 -44.80 18.23 -47.09
N GLU A 882 -43.74 18.10 -47.90
CA GLU A 882 -42.64 17.15 -47.71
C GLU A 882 -41.57 17.69 -46.77
N GLY A 883 -40.95 16.82 -45.98
CA GLY A 883 -39.95 17.21 -44.99
C GLY A 883 -38.57 17.43 -45.63
N LEU A 884 -38.04 18.65 -45.55
CA LEU A 884 -36.72 19.01 -46.08
C LEU A 884 -35.60 18.31 -45.27
N PRO A 885 -34.79 17.41 -45.87
CA PRO A 885 -33.66 16.78 -45.20
C PRO A 885 -32.64 17.81 -44.73
N GLY A 886 -32.13 17.67 -43.50
CA GLY A 886 -31.18 18.61 -42.90
C GLY A 886 -31.80 19.88 -42.31
N GLU A 887 -33.06 20.22 -42.64
CA GLU A 887 -33.76 21.39 -42.11
C GLU A 887 -34.80 20.99 -41.05
N VAL A 888 -34.36 20.85 -39.80
CA VAL A 888 -35.25 20.56 -38.66
C VAL A 888 -35.81 21.82 -37.99
N CYS A 889 -36.91 21.67 -37.25
CA CYS A 889 -37.49 22.72 -36.41
C CYS A 889 -36.46 23.28 -35.40
N GLY A 890 -35.66 22.39 -34.80
CA GLY A 890 -34.54 22.77 -33.94
C GLY A 890 -34.93 23.47 -32.62
N GLY A 891 -36.22 23.57 -32.31
CA GLY A 891 -36.69 24.12 -31.02
C GLY A 891 -36.34 23.20 -29.86
N ARG A 892 -36.00 23.78 -28.71
CA ARG A 892 -35.75 23.03 -27.46
C ARG A 892 -37.02 22.30 -27.04
N THR A 893 -36.86 21.13 -26.43
CA THR A 893 -37.97 20.30 -25.96
C THR A 893 -37.94 20.19 -24.45
N GLU A 894 -39.10 20.19 -23.82
CA GLU A 894 -39.26 20.17 -22.36
C GLU A 894 -40.26 19.10 -21.91
N PHE A 895 -40.18 18.71 -20.64
CA PHE A 895 -41.13 17.76 -20.06
C PHE A 895 -42.43 18.49 -19.70
N ASN A 896 -43.57 17.99 -20.20
CA ASN A 896 -44.87 18.63 -19.97
C ASN A 896 -45.52 18.31 -18.61
N THR A 897 -45.02 17.31 -17.87
CA THR A 897 -45.63 16.84 -16.62
C THR A 897 -44.58 16.55 -15.55
N GLU A 898 -44.90 16.84 -14.30
CA GLU A 898 -44.10 16.42 -13.15
C GLU A 898 -44.21 14.91 -12.92
N LEU A 899 -43.16 14.34 -12.32
CA LEU A 899 -43.08 12.91 -12.05
C LEU A 899 -44.00 12.57 -10.88
N GLY A 900 -45.00 11.73 -11.09
CA GLY A 900 -45.91 11.33 -9.99
C GLY A 900 -45.16 10.63 -8.84
N PRO A 901 -45.65 10.72 -7.59
CA PRO A 901 -44.89 10.36 -6.38
C PRO A 901 -44.47 8.89 -6.28
N LYS A 902 -45.09 7.99 -7.07
CA LYS A 902 -44.76 6.55 -7.12
C LYS A 902 -43.91 6.12 -8.32
N ARG A 903 -43.67 7.00 -9.30
CA ARG A 903 -42.82 6.67 -10.46
C ARG A 903 -41.38 7.10 -10.14
N ARG A 904 -40.41 6.20 -10.34
CA ARG A 904 -38.98 6.51 -10.17
C ARG A 904 -38.30 7.00 -11.46
N ARG A 905 -38.93 6.80 -12.63
CA ARG A 905 -38.38 7.13 -13.96
C ARG A 905 -39.45 7.67 -14.90
N ARG A 906 -39.03 8.54 -15.83
CA ARG A 906 -39.91 9.22 -16.82
C ARG A 906 -40.17 8.44 -18.11
N GLY A 907 -39.45 7.37 -18.40
CA GLY A 907 -39.45 6.81 -19.75
C GLY A 907 -40.72 6.06 -20.11
N GLU A 908 -41.21 6.37 -21.29
CA GLU A 908 -42.39 5.79 -21.94
C GLU A 908 -41.96 5.19 -23.28
N LEU A 909 -42.71 4.21 -23.79
CA LEU A 909 -42.41 3.62 -25.10
C LEU A 909 -42.79 4.62 -26.20
N LEU A 910 -41.78 5.19 -26.86
CA LEU A 910 -41.93 6.16 -27.94
C LEU A 910 -41.44 5.58 -29.26
N THR A 911 -42.05 6.04 -30.36
CA THR A 911 -41.60 5.72 -31.72
C THR A 911 -40.60 6.78 -32.15
N VAL A 912 -39.40 6.36 -32.57
CA VAL A 912 -38.29 7.23 -32.94
C VAL A 912 -37.92 7.00 -34.40
N PRO A 913 -37.95 8.04 -35.26
CA PRO A 913 -37.62 7.91 -36.67
C PRO A 913 -36.10 7.98 -36.89
N ILE A 914 -35.43 6.86 -36.60
CA ILE A 914 -33.97 6.80 -36.48
C ILE A 914 -33.25 7.02 -37.82
N GLU A 915 -33.81 6.56 -38.94
CA GLU A 915 -33.22 6.75 -40.28
C GLU A 915 -33.15 8.24 -40.64
N SER A 916 -34.28 8.95 -40.52
CA SER A 916 -34.35 10.39 -40.81
C SER A 916 -33.48 11.21 -39.87
N ALA A 917 -33.47 10.88 -38.57
CA ALA A 917 -32.69 11.59 -37.57
C ALA A 917 -31.17 11.39 -37.77
N MET A 918 -30.75 10.19 -38.19
CA MET A 918 -29.36 9.92 -38.53
C MET A 918 -28.90 10.69 -39.78
N GLU A 919 -29.75 10.75 -40.81
CA GLU A 919 -29.43 11.49 -42.03
C GLU A 919 -29.35 13.00 -41.76
N ASP A 920 -30.24 13.54 -40.93
CA ASP A 920 -30.19 14.94 -40.52
C ASP A 920 -28.95 15.24 -39.65
N ALA A 921 -28.51 14.28 -38.83
CA ALA A 921 -27.25 14.40 -38.10
C ALA A 921 -26.02 14.34 -39.04
N ARG A 922 -26.04 13.48 -40.08
CA ARG A 922 -24.99 13.38 -41.11
C ARG A 922 -24.81 14.71 -41.84
N ILE A 923 -25.90 15.31 -42.30
CA ILE A 923 -25.90 16.59 -43.02
C ILE A 923 -25.39 17.72 -42.12
N ARG A 924 -25.86 17.80 -40.86
CA ARG A 924 -25.41 18.83 -39.90
C ARG A 924 -23.94 18.74 -39.55
N LEU A 925 -23.39 17.53 -39.49
CA LEU A 925 -21.96 17.30 -39.25
C LEU A 925 -21.09 17.51 -40.49
N GLY A 926 -21.68 17.66 -41.68
CA GLY A 926 -20.94 17.84 -42.94
C GLY A 926 -20.08 16.62 -43.32
N ILE A 927 -20.52 15.40 -42.99
CA ILE A 927 -19.78 14.16 -43.25
C ILE A 927 -20.36 13.39 -44.44
N ASP A 928 -19.50 12.90 -45.33
CA ASP A 928 -19.94 12.20 -46.55
C ASP A 928 -20.58 10.85 -46.24
N ARG A 929 -20.01 10.08 -45.31
CA ARG A 929 -20.47 8.74 -44.95
C ARG A 929 -20.51 8.55 -43.44
N LEU A 930 -21.57 7.88 -42.98
CA LEU A 930 -21.69 7.47 -41.59
C LEU A 930 -20.70 6.34 -41.27
N PRO A 931 -20.12 6.32 -40.05
CA PRO A 931 -19.33 5.18 -39.59
C PRO A 931 -20.13 3.87 -39.65
N LYS A 932 -19.48 2.79 -40.08
CA LYS A 932 -20.13 1.46 -40.22
C LYS A 932 -20.61 0.93 -38.86
N THR A 933 -19.87 1.22 -37.80
CA THR A 933 -20.05 0.67 -36.45
C THR A 933 -20.36 1.77 -35.43
N ILE A 934 -21.64 2.06 -35.23
CA ILE A 934 -22.10 2.93 -34.15
C ILE A 934 -22.80 2.04 -33.11
N LYS A 935 -22.15 1.79 -31.97
CA LYS A 935 -22.67 0.94 -30.90
C LYS A 935 -23.51 1.75 -29.91
N CYS A 936 -24.67 1.23 -29.55
CA CYS A 936 -25.65 1.89 -28.70
C CYS A 936 -25.96 1.09 -27.43
N MET A 937 -26.72 1.69 -26.52
CA MET A 937 -27.16 1.03 -25.30
C MET A 937 -28.46 0.25 -25.49
N LYS A 938 -28.69 -0.73 -24.62
CA LYS A 938 -29.98 -1.44 -24.57
C LYS A 938 -31.06 -0.56 -23.96
N LYS A 939 -30.76 0.10 -22.84
CA LYS A 939 -31.65 1.01 -22.08
C LYS A 939 -30.83 2.10 -21.42
N ILE A 940 -31.45 3.25 -21.17
CA ILE A 940 -30.89 4.31 -20.33
C ILE A 940 -31.46 4.16 -18.92
N ALA A 941 -30.58 4.23 -17.92
CA ALA A 941 -30.94 4.05 -16.50
C ALA A 941 -31.23 5.36 -15.75
N SER A 942 -30.95 6.52 -16.36
CA SER A 942 -31.18 7.85 -15.76
C SER A 942 -32.65 8.09 -15.42
N LYS A 943 -32.92 8.97 -14.44
CA LYS A 943 -34.27 9.33 -13.98
C LYS A 943 -35.15 9.84 -15.14
N ASP A 944 -34.58 10.73 -15.95
CA ASP A 944 -35.28 11.38 -17.05
C ASP A 944 -35.28 10.57 -18.35
N GLN A 945 -34.41 9.56 -18.47
CA GLN A 945 -34.25 8.72 -19.67
C GLN A 945 -34.14 9.56 -20.97
N THR A 946 -33.43 10.68 -20.87
CA THR A 946 -33.12 11.56 -22.02
C THR A 946 -31.93 10.98 -22.80
N PRO A 947 -32.05 10.79 -24.12
CA PRO A 947 -30.97 10.25 -24.94
C PRO A 947 -29.93 11.33 -25.29
N GLU A 948 -28.68 10.92 -25.45
CA GLU A 948 -27.61 11.78 -25.96
C GLU A 948 -27.83 12.14 -27.44
N PRO A 949 -27.45 13.36 -27.90
CA PRO A 949 -27.51 13.73 -29.32
C PRO A 949 -26.75 12.75 -30.22
N LEU A 950 -27.35 12.41 -31.37
CA LEU A 950 -26.81 11.43 -32.32
C LEU A 950 -25.44 11.84 -32.87
N GLU A 951 -25.24 13.13 -33.03
CA GLU A 951 -24.03 13.77 -33.54
C GLU A 951 -22.80 13.38 -32.71
N LYS A 952 -22.93 13.37 -31.37
CA LYS A 952 -21.84 12.98 -30.46
C LYS A 952 -21.44 11.52 -30.67
N GLY A 953 -22.43 10.64 -30.81
CA GLY A 953 -22.22 9.22 -31.10
C GLY A 953 -21.52 8.96 -32.44
N ILE A 954 -21.90 9.72 -33.47
CA ILE A 954 -21.28 9.62 -34.80
C ILE A 954 -19.82 10.08 -34.74
N LEU A 955 -19.53 11.20 -34.09
CA LEU A 955 -18.16 11.70 -33.94
C LEU A 955 -17.29 10.74 -33.12
N ARG A 956 -17.81 10.21 -32.00
CA ARG A 956 -17.09 9.20 -31.22
C ARG A 956 -16.81 7.93 -32.03
N ALA A 957 -17.79 7.45 -32.79
CA ALA A 957 -17.60 6.28 -33.66
C ALA A 957 -16.62 6.54 -34.82
N LYS A 958 -16.47 7.79 -35.29
CA LYS A 958 -15.49 8.17 -36.31
C LYS A 958 -14.05 8.03 -35.80
N TYR A 959 -13.83 8.31 -34.51
CA TYR A 959 -12.52 8.22 -33.85
C TYR A 959 -12.36 6.97 -32.96
N ASP A 960 -13.30 6.02 -33.03
CA ASP A 960 -13.35 4.79 -32.22
C ASP A 960 -13.28 5.03 -30.69
N LEU A 961 -13.92 6.11 -30.22
CA LEU A 961 -13.90 6.50 -28.81
C LEU A 961 -15.11 5.92 -28.05
N PRO A 962 -14.90 5.20 -26.92
CA PRO A 962 -15.99 4.71 -26.09
C PRO A 962 -16.57 5.84 -25.22
N VAL A 963 -17.86 5.77 -24.92
CA VAL A 963 -18.51 6.65 -23.92
C VAL A 963 -18.78 5.89 -22.62
N PHE A 964 -18.62 6.55 -21.48
CA PHE A 964 -19.01 6.03 -20.17
C PHE A 964 -20.42 6.52 -19.78
N ARG A 965 -20.95 6.03 -18.65
CA ARG A 965 -22.38 6.20 -18.26
C ARG A 965 -22.84 7.66 -18.09
N ASP A 966 -21.90 8.56 -17.83
CA ASP A 966 -22.08 9.99 -17.59
C ASP A 966 -21.79 10.85 -18.85
N GLY A 967 -21.47 10.23 -19.98
CA GLY A 967 -21.17 10.93 -21.23
C GLY A 967 -19.68 11.30 -21.42
N THR A 968 -18.83 10.99 -20.44
CA THR A 968 -17.38 11.23 -20.49
C THR A 968 -16.64 10.10 -21.22
N ILE A 969 -15.44 10.40 -21.72
CA ILE A 969 -14.47 9.40 -22.18
C ILE A 969 -13.44 9.27 -21.05
N ARG A 970 -13.13 8.04 -20.65
CA ARG A 970 -12.24 7.78 -19.52
C ARG A 970 -11.16 6.78 -19.90
N PHE A 971 -9.98 6.98 -19.33
CA PHE A 971 -8.86 6.08 -19.43
C PHE A 971 -8.49 5.62 -18.02
N ASP A 972 -8.43 4.30 -17.78
CA ASP A 972 -8.06 3.74 -16.50
C ASP A 972 -6.55 3.43 -16.52
N MET A 973 -5.78 4.10 -15.66
CA MET A 973 -4.35 3.87 -15.47
C MET A 973 -4.05 3.59 -14.00
N SER A 974 -3.09 2.70 -13.72
CA SER A 974 -2.48 2.57 -12.40
C SER A 974 -1.61 3.78 -12.15
N ASP A 975 -1.96 4.57 -11.15
CA ASP A 975 -1.17 5.70 -10.69
C ASP A 975 -0.06 5.23 -9.74
N VAL A 976 1.15 5.72 -9.99
CA VAL A 976 2.29 5.59 -9.08
C VAL A 976 2.78 6.99 -8.73
N PRO A 977 3.16 7.24 -7.47
CA PRO A 977 3.59 8.56 -7.05
C PRO A 977 4.96 8.87 -7.64
N VAL A 978 5.17 10.11 -8.06
CA VAL A 978 6.47 10.63 -8.52
C VAL A 978 6.63 12.03 -7.97
N THR A 979 7.80 12.32 -7.40
CA THR A 979 8.13 13.68 -6.90
C THR A 979 9.15 14.39 -7.75
N HIS A 980 10.02 13.62 -8.42
CA HIS A 980 11.12 14.16 -9.20
C HIS A 980 11.28 13.36 -10.49
N PHE A 981 11.68 14.05 -11.55
CA PHE A 981 11.91 13.48 -12.86
C PHE A 981 13.02 14.23 -13.59
N THR A 982 13.64 13.60 -14.58
CA THR A 982 14.54 14.27 -15.52
C THR A 982 13.82 14.51 -16.86
N PRO A 983 14.13 15.59 -17.58
CA PRO A 983 13.59 15.83 -18.92
C PRO A 983 13.75 14.63 -19.88
N LYS A 984 14.90 13.93 -19.77
CA LYS A 984 15.21 12.71 -20.52
C LYS A 984 14.25 11.54 -20.22
N GLU A 985 13.89 11.32 -18.95
CA GLU A 985 12.97 10.23 -18.54
C GLU A 985 11.56 10.40 -19.10
N VAL A 986 11.10 11.64 -19.25
CA VAL A 986 9.76 11.97 -19.77
C VAL A 986 9.74 12.25 -21.27
N GLU A 987 10.89 12.16 -21.94
CA GLU A 987 11.06 12.44 -23.37
C GLU A 987 10.63 13.86 -23.78
N VAL A 988 10.84 14.84 -22.89
CA VAL A 988 10.54 16.27 -23.14
C VAL A 988 11.81 17.08 -22.98
N SER A 989 12.18 17.89 -23.98
CA SER A 989 13.39 18.74 -23.89
C SER A 989 13.27 19.78 -22.78
N TRP A 990 14.36 20.06 -22.08
CA TRP A 990 14.44 21.06 -21.02
C TRP A 990 13.89 22.43 -21.45
N LYS A 991 14.12 22.85 -22.70
CA LYS A 991 13.59 24.11 -23.26
C LYS A 991 12.06 24.20 -23.23
N THR A 992 11.39 23.07 -23.45
CA THR A 992 9.92 23.01 -23.38
C THR A 992 9.45 23.09 -21.94
N LEU A 993 10.16 22.45 -21.01
CA LEU A 993 9.87 22.49 -19.57
C LEU A 993 10.05 23.91 -19.00
N VAL A 994 11.08 24.65 -19.44
CA VAL A 994 11.22 26.08 -19.10
C VAL A 994 10.00 26.88 -19.51
N ASN A 995 9.44 26.62 -20.71
CA ASN A 995 8.20 27.28 -21.16
C ASN A 995 6.95 26.84 -20.38
N LEU A 996 7.00 25.70 -19.69
CA LEU A 996 5.95 25.21 -18.80
C LEU A 996 6.10 25.73 -17.35
N GLY A 997 7.19 26.45 -17.05
CA GLY A 997 7.44 27.06 -15.74
C GLY A 997 8.54 26.38 -14.92
N TYR A 998 9.15 25.31 -15.41
CA TYR A 998 10.28 24.65 -14.74
C TYR A 998 11.57 25.43 -14.98
N THR A 999 11.93 26.30 -14.04
CA THR A 999 13.08 27.22 -14.14
C THR A 999 14.36 26.71 -13.52
N HIS A 1000 14.26 25.97 -12.41
CA HIS A 1000 15.40 25.48 -11.63
C HIS A 1000 15.28 23.99 -11.37
N ASP A 1001 16.42 23.34 -11.12
CA ASP A 1001 16.47 21.98 -10.61
C ASP A 1001 16.16 21.92 -9.10
N TYR A 1002 16.05 20.70 -8.57
CA TYR A 1002 15.76 20.47 -7.15
C TYR A 1002 16.87 20.95 -6.19
N GLU A 1003 18.05 21.33 -6.70
CA GLU A 1003 19.13 21.96 -5.93
C GLU A 1003 19.10 23.49 -6.02
N GLY A 1004 18.25 24.03 -6.91
CA GLY A 1004 18.09 25.44 -7.14
C GLY A 1004 18.98 26.02 -8.23
N ASN A 1005 19.68 25.18 -9.00
CA ASN A 1005 20.45 25.66 -10.15
C ASN A 1005 19.52 25.87 -11.35
N GLU A 1006 19.85 26.83 -12.22
CA GLU A 1006 19.08 27.06 -13.45
C GLU A 1006 19.05 25.81 -14.34
N LEU A 1007 17.89 25.53 -14.95
CA LEU A 1007 17.70 24.41 -15.87
C LEU A 1007 18.37 24.70 -17.23
N THR A 1008 19.36 23.88 -17.59
CA THR A 1008 20.21 24.06 -18.78
C THR A 1008 20.37 22.80 -19.64
N ASN A 1009 20.06 21.61 -19.11
CA ASN A 1009 20.21 20.34 -19.82
C ASN A 1009 19.14 19.30 -19.46
N ASP A 1010 19.10 18.19 -20.22
CA ASP A 1010 18.07 17.15 -20.09
C ASP A 1010 18.32 16.12 -18.97
N GLU A 1011 19.46 16.20 -18.27
CA GLU A 1011 19.85 15.26 -17.20
C GLU A 1011 19.66 15.84 -15.79
N GLN A 1012 19.38 17.14 -15.70
CA GLN A 1012 19.02 17.78 -14.43
C GLN A 1012 17.71 17.23 -13.89
N MET A 1013 17.68 16.95 -12.59
CA MET A 1013 16.51 16.45 -11.89
C MET A 1013 15.61 17.62 -11.51
N LEU A 1014 14.34 17.55 -11.88
CA LEU A 1014 13.33 18.56 -11.57
C LEU A 1014 12.39 18.04 -10.50
N GLU A 1015 11.89 18.93 -9.65
CA GLU A 1015 10.76 18.65 -8.76
C GLU A 1015 9.46 18.84 -9.54
N LEU A 1016 8.57 17.84 -9.50
CA LEU A 1016 7.30 17.84 -10.24
C LEU A 1016 6.30 18.82 -9.60
N PHE A 1017 5.68 19.69 -10.40
CA PHE A 1017 4.63 20.57 -9.88
C PHE A 1017 3.41 19.77 -9.40
N PRO A 1018 2.67 20.24 -8.37
CA PRO A 1018 1.67 19.42 -7.67
C PRO A 1018 0.52 18.85 -8.51
N GLN A 1019 0.16 19.48 -9.64
CA GLN A 1019 -0.93 19.03 -10.51
C GLN A 1019 -0.45 18.51 -11.88
N ASP A 1020 0.87 18.53 -12.10
CA ASP A 1020 1.46 17.91 -13.28
C ASP A 1020 1.56 16.40 -13.07
N PHE A 1021 1.37 15.64 -14.14
CA PHE A 1021 1.47 14.19 -14.10
C PHE A 1021 2.03 13.66 -15.42
N ILE A 1022 2.80 12.57 -15.32
CA ILE A 1022 3.46 11.94 -16.46
C ILE A 1022 2.54 10.82 -16.96
N VAL A 1023 2.11 10.93 -18.22
CA VAL A 1023 1.13 10.04 -18.83
C VAL A 1023 1.83 8.87 -19.53
N ALA A 1024 1.29 7.66 -19.38
CA ALA A 1024 1.79 6.52 -20.14
C ALA A 1024 1.57 6.72 -21.65
N LYS A 1025 2.51 6.24 -22.48
CA LYS A 1025 2.47 6.44 -23.95
C LYS A 1025 1.20 5.96 -24.64
N ASN A 1026 0.51 4.98 -24.06
CA ASN A 1026 -0.74 4.44 -24.59
C ASN A 1026 -2.00 5.21 -24.16
N ALA A 1027 -1.86 6.14 -23.21
CA ALA A 1027 -2.92 7.03 -22.76
C ALA A 1027 -2.89 8.38 -23.51
N ALA A 1028 -1.71 8.83 -23.94
CA ALA A 1028 -1.53 9.94 -24.88
C ALA A 1028 -2.03 9.55 -26.28
#